data_AF-A0A2S1JXP2-F1
#
_entry.id   AF-A0A2S1JXP2-F1
#
_cell.length_a   1.000
_cell.length_b   1.000
_cell.length_c   1.000
_cell.angle_alpha   90.00
_cell.angle_beta   90.00
_cell.angle_gamma   90.00
#
_symmetry.space_group_name_H-M   'P 1'
#
loop_
_entity.id
_entity.type
_entity.pdbx_description
1 polymer ?
#
loop_
_entity_poly.entity_id
_entity_poly.type
_entity_poly.pdbx_seq_one_letter_code
_entity_poly.pdbx_strand_id
1 'polypeptide(L)'
;MLLGACVIGLLVGCSGGSGGNKGSGTNVLPEPDIISLSVQGRLIDGPTTNAIIQVFAGDSLVLTNSSPDGTYSVQIDLDETQYEDVVKIVATSQDNSKIKFASTLGPFSSLIKYAGDDGVLESSESYSVNISSVSTAVSAILEAENDFIGKSFEEWEKALKLVDAERTFSVATAIKIFIDYSDKGISIPEEVENTYLFASDYDLSSEYVNLFSTTMEDLFNEVQNDMGQIPDLFSISTNGFNETEGTYYLLSEGDRITLYSNGTGEYLTDSGLINLTWSKAPEGISLELEEPIIESYYMEVDGEYYYVDKEKVLNRMLWMLDDKNQGMLVIEFTDTIKYPDYSGLPDTLEIGFFATNSVRPSGLLDPRDVLVIGKSYSMPIPNRDGEVINPIEGTYSNFEISSLKMSFLGEFESGGTVNIKLPAISGNGELIENDLSATWKIDDSHRLVVNLSEDEMLVYSLLKLNNDEVLEVFVEEETSDGLNSSAVSTILLKDATNWYERDIAGVYVYPQEFLTPLYKYFFDFSTDGIVSTIYVDDLDGNGSIERNEYQEREGLWQIKNNGNLSIRFYRSEDGYCMPDSWDPAYDADCALYLERDWDLYQVDQTNKYWFSYHLNLFSDYYFDSDNEDVEINGHILSSGRLYHVGLSKVSERPVNAPEE
;
A
#
# COMPACT_ATOMS: atom_id res chain seq x y z
N MET A 1 7.71 37.76 -25.68
CA MET A 1 8.22 39.08 -26.13
C MET A 1 8.14 40.03 -24.94
N LEU A 2 9.29 40.51 -24.43
CA LEU A 2 9.52 41.31 -23.19
C LEU A 2 9.06 40.64 -21.88
N LEU A 3 9.89 40.02 -21.01
CA LEU A 3 11.24 40.29 -20.47
C LEU A 3 11.30 41.53 -19.56
N GLY A 4 11.32 41.28 -18.24
CA GLY A 4 11.52 42.28 -17.17
C GLY A 4 12.45 41.71 -16.11
N ALA A 5 13.73 42.00 -16.25
CA ALA A 5 14.82 41.65 -15.33
C ALA A 5 14.89 42.62 -14.14
N CYS A 6 15.15 42.10 -12.94
CA CYS A 6 15.50 42.92 -11.77
C CYS A 6 17.00 42.80 -11.52
N VAL A 7 17.69 43.94 -11.58
CA VAL A 7 19.15 44.10 -11.48
C VAL A 7 19.54 44.59 -10.09
N ILE A 8 20.62 43.99 -9.59
CA ILE A 8 21.39 44.29 -8.38
C ILE A 8 21.89 45.75 -8.35
N GLY A 9 21.77 46.41 -7.19
CA GLY A 9 22.33 47.74 -6.94
C GLY A 9 23.26 47.76 -5.72
N LEU A 10 24.56 47.63 -5.96
CA LEU A 10 25.65 47.93 -5.02
C LEU A 10 25.82 49.46 -4.89
N LEU A 11 25.88 49.97 -3.66
CA LEU A 11 26.29 51.34 -3.36
C LEU A 11 27.70 51.35 -2.76
N VAL A 12 28.62 51.95 -3.51
CA VAL A 12 29.99 52.30 -3.10
C VAL A 12 29.98 53.72 -2.52
N GLY A 13 30.53 53.89 -1.33
CA GLY A 13 30.86 55.20 -0.74
C GLY A 13 32.34 55.24 -0.32
N CYS A 14 33.15 56.04 -1.00
CA CYS A 14 34.53 56.36 -0.61
C CYS A 14 34.59 57.71 0.14
N SER A 15 35.26 57.76 1.30
CA SER A 15 35.90 58.96 1.90
C SER A 15 36.34 58.62 3.33
N GLY A 16 37.58 58.74 3.81
CA GLY A 16 38.84 59.23 3.27
C GLY A 16 39.96 58.79 4.22
N GLY A 17 41.18 58.67 3.72
CA GLY A 17 42.30 58.06 4.43
C GLY A 17 43.02 58.96 5.44
N SER A 18 43.65 58.32 6.42
CA SER A 18 45.01 58.65 6.89
C SER A 18 45.55 57.54 7.82
N GLY A 19 46.71 57.00 7.49
CA GLY A 19 47.67 56.55 8.51
C GLY A 19 47.77 55.06 8.84
N GLY A 20 48.35 54.28 7.91
CA GLY A 20 49.39 53.27 8.17
C GLY A 20 49.17 52.16 9.20
N ASN A 21 48.98 50.93 8.72
CA ASN A 21 49.95 49.85 8.93
C ASN A 21 49.72 48.74 7.89
N LYS A 22 50.79 48.24 7.26
CA LYS A 22 50.72 47.05 6.40
C LYS A 22 50.54 45.82 7.30
N GLY A 23 49.30 45.43 7.55
CA GLY A 23 48.95 44.10 8.00
C GLY A 23 48.66 43.24 6.77
N SER A 24 49.47 42.21 6.56
CA SER A 24 49.17 41.12 5.63
C SER A 24 47.85 40.48 6.07
N GLY A 25 46.74 40.85 5.44
CA GLY A 25 45.45 40.19 5.63
C GLY A 25 45.54 38.80 5.03
N THR A 26 45.95 37.83 5.85
CA THR A 26 45.60 36.44 5.62
C THR A 26 44.09 36.37 5.51
N ASN A 27 43.56 36.04 4.33
CA ASN A 27 42.22 35.48 4.21
C ASN A 27 42.26 34.16 5.00
N VAL A 28 42.04 34.24 6.31
CA VAL A 28 41.74 33.07 7.13
C VAL A 28 40.28 32.81 6.79
N LEU A 29 40.05 31.83 5.91
CA LEU A 29 38.73 31.18 5.82
C LEU A 29 38.38 30.74 7.24
N PRO A 30 37.17 31.01 7.74
CA PRO A 30 36.75 30.48 9.04
C PRO A 30 37.02 28.97 9.06
N GLU A 31 37.61 28.50 10.15
CA GLU A 31 37.85 27.07 10.36
C GLU A 31 36.48 26.38 10.36
N PRO A 32 36.29 25.29 9.58
CA PRO A 32 35.01 24.61 9.52
C PRO A 32 34.64 24.09 10.91
N ASP A 33 33.41 24.35 11.33
CA ASP A 33 32.87 23.79 12.58
C ASP A 33 32.51 22.33 12.31
N ILE A 34 33.35 21.42 12.83
CA ILE A 34 33.24 19.98 12.62
C ILE A 34 32.37 19.36 13.72
N ILE A 35 31.41 18.53 13.31
CA ILE A 35 30.55 17.71 14.16
C ILE A 35 30.91 16.24 13.92
N SER A 36 31.02 15.47 15.01
CA SER A 36 31.48 14.08 14.96
C SER A 36 30.42 13.12 15.50
N LEU A 37 30.31 11.95 14.87
CA LEU A 37 29.49 10.82 15.32
C LEU A 37 30.27 9.51 15.16
N SER A 38 30.29 8.68 16.20
CA SER A 38 30.79 7.31 16.10
C SER A 38 29.64 6.36 15.83
N VAL A 39 29.60 5.69 14.68
CA VAL A 39 28.58 4.68 14.38
C VAL A 39 29.13 3.28 14.65
N GLN A 40 28.41 2.49 15.44
CA GLN A 40 28.75 1.10 15.77
C GLN A 40 27.60 0.18 15.36
N GLY A 41 27.93 -0.87 14.61
CA GLY A 41 26.92 -1.75 14.05
C GLY A 41 27.46 -3.12 13.69
N ARG A 42 26.59 -3.94 13.10
CA ARG A 42 26.91 -5.33 12.74
C ARG A 42 26.34 -5.73 11.39
N LEU A 43 27.13 -6.46 10.61
CA LEU A 43 26.66 -7.22 9.45
C LEU A 43 26.09 -8.56 9.92
N ILE A 44 24.79 -8.75 9.72
CA ILE A 44 24.01 -9.86 10.28
C ILE A 44 23.95 -11.04 9.31
N ASP A 45 23.75 -10.73 8.04
CA ASP A 45 23.61 -11.73 6.98
C ASP A 45 24.95 -12.02 6.29
N GLY A 46 25.06 -13.23 5.70
CA GLY A 46 26.34 -13.86 5.33
C GLY A 46 27.20 -13.11 4.31
N PRO A 47 28.33 -13.70 3.88
CA PRO A 47 29.56 -13.74 4.66
C PRO A 47 29.88 -12.39 5.36
N THR A 48 30.09 -12.46 6.68
CA THR A 48 30.24 -11.27 7.54
C THR A 48 31.70 -10.86 7.78
N THR A 49 32.67 -11.73 7.48
CA THR A 49 34.09 -11.55 7.83
C THR A 49 34.81 -10.63 6.84
N ASN A 50 35.52 -9.61 7.35
CA ASN A 50 36.36 -8.69 6.58
C ASN A 50 35.62 -8.01 5.40
N ALA A 51 34.30 -7.86 5.48
CA ALA A 51 33.54 -7.09 4.50
C ALA A 51 34.04 -5.65 4.48
N ILE A 52 34.15 -5.07 3.29
CA ILE A 52 34.53 -3.66 3.13
C ILE A 52 33.29 -2.82 3.44
N ILE A 53 33.39 -1.98 4.46
CA ILE A 53 32.32 -1.09 4.89
C ILE A 53 32.62 0.31 4.38
N GLN A 54 31.70 0.83 3.57
CA GLN A 54 31.76 2.18 3.01
C GLN A 54 30.63 3.01 3.61
N VAL A 55 30.97 4.14 4.19
CA VAL A 55 30.01 5.02 4.87
C VAL A 55 29.99 6.34 4.13
N PHE A 56 28.84 6.63 3.55
CA PHE A 56 28.57 7.84 2.80
C PHE A 56 27.76 8.79 3.66
N ALA A 57 28.13 10.07 3.65
CA ALA A 57 27.33 11.15 4.23
C ALA A 57 27.40 12.32 3.25
N GLY A 58 26.34 12.47 2.43
CA GLY A 58 26.40 13.31 1.24
C GLY A 58 27.54 12.87 0.31
N ASP A 59 28.46 13.79 0.01
CA ASP A 59 29.64 13.51 -0.83
C ASP A 59 30.85 12.95 -0.04
N SER A 60 30.77 12.89 1.29
CA SER A 60 31.84 12.37 2.15
C SER A 60 31.84 10.85 2.19
N LEU A 61 33.02 10.23 2.14
CA LEU A 61 33.20 8.77 2.19
C LEU A 61 34.23 8.37 3.25
N VAL A 62 33.84 7.48 4.16
CA VAL A 62 34.71 6.84 5.15
C VAL A 62 34.73 5.33 4.92
N LEU A 63 35.90 4.71 5.05
CA LEU A 63 36.09 3.27 4.85
C LEU A 63 36.53 2.60 6.15
N THR A 64 35.94 1.44 6.43
CA THR A 64 36.40 0.51 7.48
C THR A 64 36.19 -0.93 7.00
N ASN A 65 36.51 -1.91 7.83
CA ASN A 65 36.19 -3.32 7.56
C ASN A 65 35.41 -3.89 8.75
N SER A 66 34.55 -4.88 8.48
CA SER A 66 33.96 -5.67 9.53
C SER A 66 34.99 -6.62 10.16
N SER A 67 34.81 -6.86 11.45
CA SER A 67 35.47 -7.93 12.18
C SER A 67 34.98 -9.32 11.73
N PRO A 68 35.63 -10.42 12.13
CA PRO A 68 35.18 -11.78 11.78
C PRO A 68 33.76 -12.14 12.27
N ASP A 69 33.26 -11.45 13.30
CA ASP A 69 31.90 -11.63 13.84
C ASP A 69 30.86 -10.68 13.20
N GLY A 70 31.28 -9.89 12.20
CA GLY A 70 30.45 -8.93 11.49
C GLY A 70 30.41 -7.53 12.11
N THR A 71 31.01 -7.31 13.29
CA THR A 71 30.96 -6.00 13.96
C THR A 71 31.85 -4.96 13.27
N TYR A 72 31.44 -3.69 13.28
CA TYR A 72 32.25 -2.58 12.78
C TYR A 72 32.05 -1.31 13.61
N SER A 73 33.02 -0.40 13.51
CA SER A 73 32.95 0.93 14.09
C SER A 73 33.60 1.92 13.12
N VAL A 74 32.97 3.09 12.98
CA VAL A 74 33.40 4.16 12.08
C VAL A 74 33.17 5.51 12.76
N GLN A 75 34.10 6.43 12.59
CA GLN A 75 33.91 7.82 12.98
C GLN A 75 33.58 8.64 11.73
N ILE A 76 32.47 9.37 11.78
CA ILE A 76 32.01 10.30 10.74
C ILE A 76 32.24 11.70 11.28
N ASP A 77 33.04 12.49 10.56
CA ASP A 77 33.31 13.89 10.87
C ASP A 77 32.80 14.74 9.70
N LEU A 78 31.83 15.63 9.96
CA LEU A 78 31.20 16.49 8.94
C LEU A 78 31.29 17.96 9.32
N ASP A 79 31.29 18.83 8.31
CA ASP A 79 31.06 20.26 8.51
C ASP A 79 29.58 20.52 8.86
N GLU A 80 29.28 21.54 9.67
CA GLU A 80 27.91 21.91 10.04
C GLU A 80 26.99 22.16 8.82
N THR A 81 27.52 22.54 7.66
CA THR A 81 26.73 22.69 6.42
C THR A 81 26.17 21.36 5.88
N GLN A 82 26.72 20.23 6.32
CA GLN A 82 26.30 18.87 5.95
C GLN A 82 25.43 18.21 7.03
N TYR A 83 24.95 18.99 8.00
CA TYR A 83 24.22 18.47 9.16
C TYR A 83 22.92 17.74 8.78
N GLU A 84 22.31 18.07 7.63
CA GLU A 84 21.10 17.41 7.12
C GLU A 84 21.39 16.37 6.03
N ASP A 85 22.67 16.08 5.74
CA ASP A 85 23.05 15.04 4.78
C ASP A 85 22.61 13.67 5.30
N VAL A 86 22.16 12.81 4.40
CA VAL A 86 21.74 11.44 4.75
C VAL A 86 22.95 10.52 4.80
N VAL A 87 23.01 9.71 5.85
CA VAL A 87 24.06 8.72 6.04
C VAL A 87 23.62 7.37 5.49
N LYS A 88 24.46 6.78 4.64
CA LYS A 88 24.29 5.44 4.07
C LYS A 88 25.52 4.59 4.34
N ILE A 89 25.32 3.33 4.69
CA ILE A 89 26.37 2.34 4.85
C ILE A 89 26.21 1.28 3.78
N VAL A 90 27.31 0.88 3.15
CA VAL A 90 27.37 -0.18 2.15
C VAL A 90 28.42 -1.19 2.59
N ALA A 91 28.02 -2.45 2.71
CA ALA A 91 28.93 -3.56 3.00
C ALA A 91 29.10 -4.41 1.74
N THR A 92 30.34 -4.64 1.32
CA THR A 92 30.66 -5.53 0.20
C THR A 92 31.49 -6.70 0.69
N SER A 93 31.03 -7.92 0.41
CA SER A 93 31.79 -9.12 0.72
C SER A 93 33.09 -9.19 -0.12
N GLN A 94 34.20 -9.58 0.52
CA GLN A 94 35.45 -9.84 -0.19
C GLN A 94 35.48 -11.21 -0.87
N ASP A 95 34.74 -12.18 -0.34
CA ASP A 95 34.71 -13.55 -0.85
C ASP A 95 33.74 -13.69 -2.03
N ASN A 96 32.69 -12.87 -2.07
CA ASN A 96 31.72 -12.84 -3.15
C ASN A 96 31.22 -11.41 -3.41
N SER A 97 31.73 -10.76 -4.46
CA SER A 97 31.33 -9.39 -4.81
C SER A 97 29.86 -9.26 -5.26
N LYS A 98 29.16 -10.36 -5.55
CA LYS A 98 27.72 -10.33 -5.82
C LYS A 98 26.90 -10.11 -4.53
N ILE A 99 27.49 -10.32 -3.35
CA ILE A 99 26.84 -10.05 -2.07
C ILE A 99 27.22 -8.63 -1.63
N LYS A 100 26.26 -7.72 -1.79
CA LYS A 100 26.38 -6.31 -1.43
C LYS A 100 25.16 -5.88 -0.64
N PHE A 101 25.38 -5.49 0.60
CA PHE A 101 24.32 -4.98 1.47
C PHE A 101 24.42 -3.48 1.62
N ALA A 102 23.30 -2.87 2.00
CA ALA A 102 23.22 -1.46 2.30
C ALA A 102 22.29 -1.21 3.49
N SER A 103 22.53 -0.12 4.20
CA SER A 103 21.59 0.43 5.18
C SER A 103 21.62 1.95 5.10
N THR A 104 20.45 2.58 4.98
CA THR A 104 20.28 4.03 4.98
C THR A 104 19.84 4.43 6.38
N LEU A 105 20.74 5.05 7.14
CA LEU A 105 20.53 5.37 8.55
C LEU A 105 19.62 6.58 8.71
N GLY A 106 19.62 7.47 7.72
CA GLY A 106 18.86 8.71 7.72
C GLY A 106 19.74 9.94 7.95
N PRO A 107 19.12 11.10 8.19
CA PRO A 107 19.80 12.39 8.26
C PRO A 107 20.74 12.49 9.47
N PHE A 108 21.95 13.01 9.27
CA PHE A 108 22.98 13.10 10.31
C PHE A 108 22.49 13.83 11.58
N SER A 109 21.66 14.86 11.40
CA SER A 109 21.00 15.62 12.47
C SER A 109 20.13 14.77 13.39
N SER A 110 19.46 13.74 12.87
CA SER A 110 18.68 12.77 13.66
C SER A 110 19.59 11.78 14.36
N LEU A 111 20.63 11.29 13.67
CA LEU A 111 21.58 10.32 14.22
C LEU A 111 22.36 10.87 15.43
N ILE A 112 22.78 12.13 15.38
CA ILE A 112 23.41 12.81 16.52
C ILE A 112 22.45 12.88 17.73
N LYS A 113 21.15 13.08 17.50
CA LYS A 113 20.16 13.09 18.58
C LYS A 113 19.97 11.69 19.17
N TYR A 114 19.92 10.66 18.31
CA TYR A 114 19.77 9.27 18.76
C TYR A 114 20.95 8.83 19.63
N ALA A 115 22.18 9.18 19.24
CA ALA A 115 23.42 8.89 20.00
C ALA A 115 23.55 9.66 21.33
N GLY A 116 22.71 10.66 21.57
CA GLY A 116 22.73 11.43 22.82
C GLY A 116 24.08 12.08 23.17
N ASP A 117 24.42 12.06 24.46
CA ASP A 117 25.55 12.82 25.02
C ASP A 117 26.92 12.14 24.82
N ASP A 118 26.97 10.82 24.57
CA ASP A 118 28.24 10.10 24.40
C ASP A 118 28.74 10.12 22.94
N GLY A 119 27.89 10.52 22.00
CA GLY A 119 28.20 10.66 20.57
C GLY A 119 28.46 9.32 19.87
N VAL A 120 28.01 8.22 20.47
CA VAL A 120 28.10 6.87 19.91
C VAL A 120 26.70 6.42 19.52
N LEU A 121 26.48 6.18 18.23
CA LEU A 121 25.24 5.60 17.73
C LEU A 121 25.35 4.07 17.72
N GLU A 122 24.49 3.39 18.47
CA GLU A 122 24.40 1.93 18.53
C GLU A 122 23.01 1.38 18.16
N SER A 123 22.90 0.06 17.98
CA SER A 123 21.67 -0.60 17.51
C SER A 123 20.50 -0.51 18.49
N SER A 124 20.78 -0.20 19.77
CA SER A 124 19.78 0.07 20.80
C SER A 124 19.10 1.44 20.63
N GLU A 125 19.73 2.36 19.88
CA GLU A 125 19.26 3.73 19.65
C GLU A 125 18.69 3.89 18.24
N SER A 126 19.39 3.33 17.25
CA SER A 126 18.95 3.26 15.86
C SER A 126 19.30 1.90 15.29
N TYR A 127 18.27 1.11 15.01
CA TYR A 127 18.43 -0.23 14.46
C TYR A 127 19.13 -0.23 13.08
N SER A 128 18.99 0.86 12.32
CA SER A 128 19.58 1.02 10.99
C SER A 128 21.11 0.96 10.95
N VAL A 129 21.81 0.99 12.10
CA VAL A 129 23.26 0.71 12.13
C VAL A 129 23.59 -0.76 11.86
N ASN A 130 22.62 -1.67 11.92
CA ASN A 130 22.81 -3.04 11.49
C ASN A 130 22.59 -3.17 9.98
N ILE A 131 23.39 -4.04 9.36
CA ILE A 131 23.35 -4.30 7.93
C ILE A 131 22.89 -5.73 7.70
N SER A 132 21.83 -5.89 6.92
CA SER A 132 21.14 -7.14 6.63
C SER A 132 20.43 -7.09 5.28
N SER A 133 19.88 -8.23 4.85
CA SER A 133 18.91 -8.38 3.76
C SER A 133 17.74 -7.40 3.88
N VAL A 134 17.16 -7.25 5.07
CA VAL A 134 16.06 -6.30 5.35
C VAL A 134 16.50 -4.86 5.12
N SER A 135 17.58 -4.41 5.77
CA SER A 135 18.09 -3.04 5.59
C SER A 135 18.50 -2.75 4.13
N THR A 136 18.90 -3.80 3.40
CA THR A 136 19.31 -3.71 1.99
C THR A 136 18.10 -3.54 1.09
N ALA A 137 17.05 -4.33 1.29
CA ALA A 137 15.78 -4.16 0.58
C ALA A 137 15.22 -2.75 0.81
N VAL A 138 15.13 -2.32 2.07
CA VAL A 138 14.70 -0.95 2.44
C VAL A 138 15.53 0.10 1.69
N SER A 139 16.87 0.02 1.75
CA SER A 139 17.75 1.02 1.14
C SER A 139 17.75 1.00 -0.39
N ALA A 140 17.54 -0.17 -0.99
CA ALA A 140 17.52 -0.33 -2.44
C ALA A 140 16.21 0.19 -3.05
N ILE A 141 15.08 -0.12 -2.41
CA ILE A 141 13.74 0.35 -2.81
C ILE A 141 13.63 1.85 -2.58
N LEU A 142 14.09 2.34 -1.43
CA LEU A 142 14.11 3.78 -1.11
C LEU A 142 14.81 4.60 -2.19
N GLU A 143 15.96 4.15 -2.68
CA GLU A 143 16.71 4.85 -3.74
C GLU A 143 16.09 4.71 -5.13
N ALA A 144 15.55 3.53 -5.45
CA ALA A 144 15.01 3.24 -6.78
C ALA A 144 13.69 3.95 -7.07
N GLU A 145 12.76 3.96 -6.12
CA GLU A 145 11.38 4.46 -6.38
C GLU A 145 11.25 5.98 -6.25
N ASN A 146 12.15 6.61 -5.49
CA ASN A 146 11.95 7.99 -5.06
C ASN A 146 12.84 9.00 -5.79
N ASP A 147 13.58 8.55 -6.82
CA ASP A 147 14.72 9.28 -7.37
C ASP A 147 15.63 9.84 -6.25
N PHE A 148 15.70 9.11 -5.13
CA PHE A 148 16.29 9.61 -3.91
C PHE A 148 17.80 9.59 -4.05
N ILE A 149 18.38 10.76 -4.26
CA ILE A 149 19.84 10.94 -4.29
C ILE A 149 20.33 11.35 -2.90
N GLY A 150 19.95 10.67 -1.82
CA GLY A 150 20.73 10.64 -0.57
C GLY A 150 21.17 11.96 0.09
N LYS A 151 20.57 13.11 -0.23
CA LYS A 151 21.24 14.42 -0.03
C LYS A 151 20.61 15.30 1.02
N SER A 152 19.33 15.12 1.34
CA SER A 152 18.67 15.98 2.33
C SER A 152 17.60 15.25 3.15
N PHE A 153 17.35 15.79 4.34
CA PHE A 153 16.28 15.37 5.25
C PHE A 153 14.89 15.35 4.59
N GLU A 154 14.53 16.42 3.86
CA GLU A 154 13.20 16.54 3.25
C GLU A 154 12.99 15.51 2.12
N GLU A 155 14.01 15.25 1.31
CA GLU A 155 13.94 14.22 0.26
C GLU A 155 13.80 12.82 0.87
N TRP A 156 14.50 12.56 1.97
CA TRP A 156 14.41 11.29 2.70
C TRP A 156 13.01 11.07 3.31
N GLU A 157 12.46 12.06 4.02
CA GLU A 157 11.11 11.97 4.60
C GLU A 157 10.03 11.74 3.55
N LYS A 158 10.17 12.35 2.36
CA LYS A 158 9.26 12.09 1.24
C LYS A 158 9.45 10.68 0.70
N ALA A 159 10.70 10.24 0.54
CA ALA A 159 11.00 8.95 -0.04
C ALA A 159 10.49 7.78 0.82
N LEU A 160 10.62 7.88 2.15
CA LEU A 160 10.15 6.82 3.06
C LEU A 160 8.66 6.54 2.96
N LYS A 161 7.84 7.52 2.57
CA LYS A 161 6.38 7.40 2.48
C LYS A 161 5.94 6.44 1.39
N LEU A 162 6.75 6.29 0.34
CA LEU A 162 6.43 5.47 -0.82
C LEU A 162 6.96 4.04 -0.73
N VAL A 163 7.82 3.73 0.25
CA VAL A 163 8.41 2.40 0.36
C VAL A 163 7.35 1.42 0.85
N ASP A 164 7.01 0.47 -0.01
CA ASP A 164 6.04 -0.58 0.29
C ASP A 164 6.65 -1.67 1.19
N ALA A 165 5.98 -1.96 2.31
CA ALA A 165 6.46 -2.91 3.31
C ALA A 165 6.41 -4.37 2.82
N GLU A 166 5.36 -4.76 2.08
CA GLU A 166 5.17 -6.11 1.58
C GLU A 166 6.23 -6.50 0.54
N ARG A 167 6.48 -5.59 -0.41
CA ARG A 167 7.58 -5.64 -1.35
C ARG A 167 8.91 -5.73 -0.61
N THR A 168 9.14 -4.85 0.37
CA THR A 168 10.41 -4.79 1.11
C THR A 168 10.72 -6.12 1.79
N PHE A 169 9.74 -6.68 2.51
CA PHE A 169 9.93 -7.94 3.21
C PHE A 169 10.16 -9.10 2.24
N SER A 170 9.36 -9.18 1.17
CA SER A 170 9.48 -10.22 0.15
C SER A 170 10.81 -10.18 -0.61
N VAL A 171 11.30 -8.98 -0.95
CA VAL A 171 12.62 -8.79 -1.57
C VAL A 171 13.75 -9.17 -0.60
N ALA A 172 13.61 -8.85 0.69
CA ALA A 172 14.57 -9.28 1.71
C ALA A 172 14.62 -10.82 1.82
N THR A 173 13.47 -11.49 1.77
CA THR A 173 13.36 -12.96 1.71
C THR A 173 14.04 -13.52 0.46
N ALA A 174 13.84 -12.93 -0.72
CA ALA A 174 14.51 -13.36 -1.95
C ALA A 174 16.05 -13.20 -1.85
N ILE A 175 16.54 -12.07 -1.29
CA ILE A 175 17.97 -11.88 -1.01
C ILE A 175 18.50 -12.98 -0.09
N LYS A 176 17.75 -13.35 0.95
CA LYS A 176 18.11 -14.43 1.87
C LYS A 176 18.23 -15.77 1.16
N ILE A 177 17.26 -16.12 0.34
CA ILE A 177 17.30 -17.34 -0.48
C ILE A 177 18.57 -17.38 -1.32
N PHE A 178 18.90 -16.30 -2.04
CA PHE A 178 20.12 -16.25 -2.87
C PHE A 178 21.42 -16.43 -2.10
N ILE A 179 21.46 -16.04 -0.82
CA ILE A 179 22.66 -16.13 0.01
C ILE A 179 22.74 -17.51 0.65
N ASP A 180 21.69 -17.90 1.38
CA ASP A 180 21.67 -19.09 2.23
C ASP A 180 21.55 -20.39 1.43
N TYR A 181 21.06 -20.32 0.18
CA TYR A 181 20.89 -21.46 -0.72
C TYR A 181 21.81 -21.41 -1.95
N SER A 182 22.82 -20.55 -1.94
CA SER A 182 23.82 -20.44 -3.01
C SER A 182 24.59 -21.75 -3.26
N ASP A 183 24.84 -22.54 -2.22
CA ASP A 183 25.50 -23.85 -2.31
C ASP A 183 24.59 -24.95 -2.89
N LYS A 184 23.28 -24.74 -2.85
CA LYS A 184 22.24 -25.61 -3.44
C LYS A 184 21.92 -25.23 -4.89
N GLY A 185 22.61 -24.25 -5.46
CA GLY A 185 22.50 -23.87 -6.86
C GLY A 185 21.53 -22.73 -7.15
N ILE A 186 20.95 -22.10 -6.12
CA ILE A 186 20.14 -20.89 -6.29
C ILE A 186 21.07 -19.68 -6.23
N SER A 187 21.29 -19.03 -7.36
CA SER A 187 22.20 -17.88 -7.46
C SER A 187 21.46 -16.61 -7.82
N ILE A 188 22.00 -15.46 -7.38
CA ILE A 188 21.59 -14.14 -7.84
C ILE A 188 21.56 -14.12 -9.38
N PRO A 189 20.54 -13.52 -10.01
CA PRO A 189 20.37 -13.50 -11.46
C PRO A 189 21.61 -12.94 -12.17
N GLU A 190 21.84 -13.33 -13.43
CA GLU A 190 23.03 -12.86 -14.17
C GLU A 190 22.88 -11.42 -14.67
N GLU A 191 21.64 -10.96 -14.79
CA GLU A 191 21.19 -9.64 -15.24
C GLU A 191 21.65 -8.53 -14.28
N VAL A 192 21.86 -8.87 -13.01
CA VAL A 192 22.24 -7.93 -11.95
C VAL A 192 23.59 -8.30 -11.34
N GLU A 193 24.38 -7.27 -11.05
CA GLU A 193 25.74 -7.48 -10.55
C GLU A 193 25.76 -7.96 -9.09
N ASN A 194 24.75 -7.59 -8.29
CA ASN A 194 24.71 -7.85 -6.85
C ASN A 194 23.31 -7.73 -6.24
N THR A 195 23.17 -8.20 -5.01
CA THR A 195 21.92 -8.18 -4.22
C THR A 195 21.28 -6.79 -4.07
N TYR A 196 22.08 -5.73 -4.00
CA TYR A 196 21.55 -4.36 -3.92
C TYR A 196 20.88 -3.95 -5.23
N LEU A 197 21.53 -4.22 -6.37
CA LEU A 197 20.94 -3.94 -7.69
C LEU A 197 19.73 -4.84 -8.00
N PHE A 198 19.73 -6.08 -7.52
CA PHE A 198 18.53 -6.93 -7.56
C PHE A 198 17.34 -6.25 -6.86
N ALA A 199 17.51 -5.80 -5.61
CA ALA A 199 16.43 -5.18 -4.85
C ALA A 199 15.97 -3.82 -5.41
N SER A 200 16.85 -3.10 -6.10
CA SER A 200 16.50 -1.84 -6.76
C SER A 200 15.72 -2.04 -8.07
N ASP A 201 15.76 -3.22 -8.69
CA ASP A 201 15.07 -3.50 -9.94
C ASP A 201 13.65 -4.02 -9.65
N TYR A 202 12.63 -3.19 -9.91
CA TYR A 202 11.23 -3.53 -9.61
C TYR A 202 10.78 -4.78 -10.36
N ASP A 203 10.96 -4.82 -11.69
CA ASP A 203 10.45 -5.90 -12.53
C ASP A 203 11.18 -7.22 -12.23
N LEU A 204 12.51 -7.19 -12.16
CA LEU A 204 13.30 -8.40 -11.90
C LEU A 204 13.06 -8.94 -10.48
N SER A 205 13.00 -8.06 -9.48
CA SER A 205 12.74 -8.52 -8.10
C SER A 205 11.33 -9.07 -7.95
N SER A 206 10.34 -8.48 -8.61
CA SER A 206 8.96 -8.96 -8.65
C SER A 206 8.86 -10.35 -9.29
N GLU A 207 9.53 -10.59 -10.42
CA GLU A 207 9.57 -11.89 -11.09
C GLU A 207 10.13 -12.99 -10.18
N TYR A 208 11.28 -12.75 -9.54
CA TYR A 208 11.92 -13.74 -8.67
C TYR A 208 11.17 -13.94 -7.35
N VAL A 209 10.58 -12.88 -6.78
CA VAL A 209 9.71 -13.02 -5.61
C VAL A 209 8.52 -13.88 -5.95
N ASN A 210 7.81 -13.61 -7.05
CA ASN A 210 6.68 -14.43 -7.52
C ASN A 210 7.10 -15.88 -7.75
N LEU A 211 8.24 -16.12 -8.44
CA LEU A 211 8.79 -17.46 -8.63
C LEU A 211 9.02 -18.20 -7.30
N PHE A 212 9.59 -17.51 -6.30
CA PHE A 212 9.83 -18.14 -5.01
C PHE A 212 8.54 -18.37 -4.22
N SER A 213 7.61 -17.41 -4.21
CA SER A 213 6.37 -17.52 -3.45
C SER A 213 5.37 -18.51 -4.05
N THR A 214 5.45 -18.81 -5.35
CA THR A 214 4.53 -19.72 -6.05
C THR A 214 5.16 -21.09 -6.35
N THR A 215 6.33 -21.12 -6.99
CA THR A 215 6.97 -22.38 -7.41
C THR A 215 7.83 -23.00 -6.32
N MET A 216 8.29 -22.21 -5.34
CA MET A 216 9.13 -22.66 -4.22
C MET A 216 8.54 -22.24 -2.86
N GLU A 217 7.22 -22.25 -2.75
CA GLU A 217 6.45 -21.73 -1.60
C GLU A 217 6.97 -22.25 -0.24
N ASP A 218 7.18 -23.56 -0.10
CA ASP A 218 7.72 -24.18 1.12
C ASP A 218 9.04 -23.54 1.57
N LEU A 219 9.94 -23.29 0.61
CA LEU A 219 11.25 -22.68 0.86
C LEU A 219 11.09 -21.20 1.22
N PHE A 220 10.21 -20.48 0.52
CA PHE A 220 9.96 -19.06 0.78
C PHE A 220 9.42 -18.86 2.20
N ASN A 221 8.42 -19.66 2.60
CA ASN A 221 7.84 -19.66 3.93
C ASN A 221 8.84 -20.12 5.01
N GLU A 222 9.65 -21.15 4.74
CA GLU A 222 10.75 -21.59 5.64
C GLU A 222 11.72 -20.43 5.91
N VAL A 223 12.15 -19.71 4.86
CA VAL A 223 13.08 -18.60 5.00
C VAL A 223 12.45 -17.42 5.75
N GLN A 224 11.19 -17.08 5.51
CA GLN A 224 10.50 -16.04 6.30
C GLN A 224 10.43 -16.40 7.78
N ASN A 225 10.09 -17.64 8.11
CA ASN A 225 10.08 -18.12 9.48
C ASN A 225 11.47 -18.06 10.12
N ASP A 226 12.52 -18.50 9.41
CA ASP A 226 13.90 -18.41 9.89
C ASP A 226 14.31 -16.95 10.13
N MET A 227 13.96 -16.03 9.23
CA MET A 227 14.21 -14.60 9.39
C MET A 227 13.61 -14.06 10.70
N GLY A 228 12.36 -14.42 11.02
CA GLY A 228 11.70 -14.03 12.27
C GLY A 228 12.37 -14.55 13.56
N GLN A 229 13.34 -15.47 13.45
CA GLN A 229 14.10 -16.01 14.59
C GLN A 229 15.55 -15.49 14.66
N ILE A 230 16.02 -14.74 13.65
CA ILE A 230 17.40 -14.22 13.64
C ILE A 230 17.49 -12.99 14.55
N PRO A 231 18.31 -13.04 15.62
CA PRO A 231 18.50 -11.91 16.50
C PRO A 231 19.01 -10.70 15.72
N ASP A 232 18.49 -9.55 16.09
CA ASP A 232 18.83 -8.28 15.49
C ASP A 232 18.52 -8.20 13.99
N LEU A 233 17.76 -9.08 13.33
CA LEU A 233 17.39 -8.92 11.89
C LEU A 233 16.27 -7.91 11.65
N PHE A 234 15.43 -7.73 12.67
CA PHE A 234 14.41 -6.69 12.75
C PHE A 234 14.65 -5.87 14.01
N SER A 235 14.12 -4.65 14.02
CA SER A 235 14.03 -3.91 15.27
C SER A 235 12.90 -4.47 16.13
N ILE A 236 13.19 -4.66 17.42
CA ILE A 236 12.23 -5.12 18.44
C ILE A 236 11.63 -3.95 19.23
N SER A 237 12.08 -2.74 18.94
CA SER A 237 11.54 -1.51 19.49
C SER A 237 11.58 -0.40 18.44
N THR A 238 10.86 0.65 18.77
CA THR A 238 10.86 1.92 18.07
C THR A 238 12.20 2.62 18.28
N ASN A 239 12.61 3.51 17.35
CA ASN A 239 13.85 4.28 17.52
C ASN A 239 13.78 5.10 18.82
N GLY A 240 14.91 5.31 19.52
CA GLY A 240 14.98 5.67 20.96
C GLY A 240 14.17 6.85 21.51
N PHE A 241 13.41 7.58 20.68
CA PHE A 241 12.47 8.65 21.08
C PHE A 241 10.99 8.30 20.92
N ASN A 242 10.64 7.25 20.19
CA ASN A 242 9.26 6.85 19.97
C ASN A 242 8.85 5.87 21.07
N GLU A 243 7.67 6.07 21.65
CA GLU A 243 7.07 5.05 22.52
C GLU A 243 6.58 3.87 21.67
N THR A 244 6.67 2.67 22.24
CA THR A 244 6.09 1.46 21.64
C THR A 244 4.58 1.49 21.79
N GLU A 245 4.13 2.02 22.93
CA GLU A 245 2.77 2.39 23.23
C GLU A 245 2.24 3.38 22.20
N GLY A 246 0.98 3.22 21.78
CA GLY A 246 0.34 4.09 20.80
C GLY A 246 -0.58 3.36 19.84
N THR A 247 -1.10 4.10 18.88
CA THR A 247 -1.97 3.60 17.81
C THR A 247 -1.19 3.48 16.51
N TYR A 248 -1.43 2.41 15.77
CA TYR A 248 -0.83 2.07 14.48
C TYR A 248 -1.96 1.75 13.51
N TYR A 249 -2.13 2.58 12.48
CA TYR A 249 -3.04 2.31 11.36
C TYR A 249 -2.30 1.46 10.33
N LEU A 250 -2.71 0.22 10.13
CA LEU A 250 -2.11 -0.76 9.22
C LEU A 250 -2.79 -0.68 7.86
N LEU A 251 -2.00 -0.52 6.80
CA LEU A 251 -2.56 -0.17 5.49
C LEU A 251 -3.00 -1.36 4.65
N SER A 252 -2.22 -2.43 4.64
CA SER A 252 -2.48 -3.61 3.80
C SER A 252 -3.82 -4.27 4.16
N GLU A 253 -4.09 -4.41 5.46
CA GLU A 253 -5.30 -5.08 5.97
C GLU A 253 -6.47 -4.10 6.21
N GLY A 254 -6.22 -2.79 6.25
CA GLY A 254 -7.21 -1.84 6.74
C GLY A 254 -7.49 -1.96 8.25
N ASP A 255 -6.51 -2.47 9.00
CA ASP A 255 -6.61 -2.76 10.44
C ASP A 255 -5.95 -1.68 11.32
N ARG A 256 -6.24 -1.70 12.62
CA ARG A 256 -5.58 -0.81 13.59
C ARG A 256 -5.20 -1.53 14.86
N ILE A 257 -3.94 -1.40 15.28
CA ILE A 257 -3.46 -1.84 16.59
C ILE A 257 -3.33 -0.63 17.52
N THR A 258 -3.87 -0.71 18.72
CA THR A 258 -3.59 0.23 19.81
C THR A 258 -2.95 -0.50 20.98
N LEU A 259 -1.74 -0.09 21.38
CA LEU A 259 -0.99 -0.62 22.51
C LEU A 259 -1.02 0.38 23.68
N TYR A 260 -1.72 0.03 24.76
CA TYR A 260 -1.81 0.87 25.96
C TYR A 260 -0.65 0.61 26.93
N SER A 261 -0.22 1.65 27.65
CA SER A 261 0.93 1.59 28.57
C SER A 261 0.81 0.63 29.76
N ASN A 262 -0.38 0.05 29.98
CA ASN A 262 -0.64 -0.94 31.02
C ASN A 262 -0.44 -2.40 30.53
N GLY A 263 0.00 -2.60 29.29
CA GLY A 263 0.16 -3.93 28.67
C GLY A 263 -1.13 -4.53 28.11
N THR A 264 -2.22 -3.75 28.03
CA THR A 264 -3.43 -4.12 27.27
C THR A 264 -3.47 -3.35 25.96
N GLY A 265 -4.39 -3.70 25.08
CA GLY A 265 -4.54 -3.05 23.79
C GLY A 265 -5.82 -3.46 23.10
N GLU A 266 -5.94 -3.03 21.86
CA GLU A 266 -7.07 -3.30 20.98
C GLU A 266 -6.56 -3.56 19.55
N TYR A 267 -7.20 -4.48 18.85
CA TYR A 267 -7.03 -4.75 17.44
C TYR A 267 -8.37 -4.56 16.73
N LEU A 268 -8.46 -3.54 15.89
CA LEU A 268 -9.63 -3.27 15.06
C LEU A 268 -9.40 -3.84 13.66
N THR A 269 -10.39 -4.57 13.17
CA THR A 269 -10.43 -5.17 11.83
C THR A 269 -11.69 -4.75 11.10
N ASP A 270 -11.86 -5.17 9.84
CA ASP A 270 -13.13 -5.07 9.10
C ASP A 270 -14.30 -5.80 9.80
N SER A 271 -13.99 -6.79 10.64
CA SER A 271 -14.93 -7.71 11.26
C SER A 271 -15.26 -7.37 12.71
N GLY A 272 -14.48 -6.49 13.35
CA GLY A 272 -14.67 -6.18 14.76
C GLY A 272 -13.47 -5.62 15.50
N LEU A 273 -13.72 -5.15 16.72
CA LEU A 273 -12.69 -4.79 17.71
C LEU A 273 -12.44 -5.98 18.65
N ILE A 274 -11.18 -6.40 18.74
CA ILE A 274 -10.71 -7.48 19.60
C ILE A 274 -9.77 -6.89 20.66
N ASN A 275 -10.00 -7.17 21.95
CA ASN A 275 -9.05 -6.77 22.97
C ASN A 275 -7.79 -7.63 22.88
N LEU A 276 -6.65 -7.07 23.25
CA LEU A 276 -5.40 -7.82 23.35
C LEU A 276 -4.62 -7.48 24.61
N THR A 277 -3.70 -8.36 24.97
CA THR A 277 -2.57 -8.04 25.84
C THR A 277 -1.28 -8.05 25.06
N TRP A 278 -0.31 -7.26 25.50
CA TRP A 278 0.99 -7.20 24.85
C TRP A 278 2.11 -7.04 25.86
N SER A 279 3.31 -7.51 25.48
CA SER A 279 4.51 -7.32 26.28
C SER A 279 5.76 -7.20 25.41
N LYS A 280 6.74 -6.43 25.88
CA LYS A 280 8.06 -6.36 25.24
C LYS A 280 8.83 -7.65 25.57
N ALA A 281 9.23 -8.37 24.55
CA ALA A 281 10.08 -9.55 24.65
C ALA A 281 11.39 -9.33 23.88
N PRO A 282 12.47 -10.08 24.18
CA PRO A 282 13.72 -10.02 23.42
C PRO A 282 13.55 -10.26 21.91
N GLU A 283 12.51 -11.00 21.53
CA GLU A 283 12.16 -11.38 20.17
C GLU A 283 11.14 -10.45 19.48
N GLY A 284 10.72 -9.35 20.11
CA GLY A 284 9.72 -8.43 19.55
C GLY A 284 8.61 -8.08 20.54
N ILE A 285 7.53 -7.47 20.03
CA ILE A 285 6.32 -7.25 20.82
C ILE A 285 5.45 -8.49 20.73
N SER A 286 5.32 -9.23 21.83
CA SER A 286 4.38 -10.33 21.91
C SER A 286 2.96 -9.78 21.99
N LEU A 287 2.07 -10.33 21.16
CA LEU A 287 0.65 -10.01 21.10
C LEU A 287 -0.15 -11.25 21.52
N GLU A 288 -1.21 -11.06 22.29
CA GLU A 288 -2.15 -12.11 22.68
C GLU A 288 -3.56 -11.55 22.58
N LEU A 289 -4.30 -11.94 21.55
CA LEU A 289 -5.70 -11.57 21.35
C LEU A 289 -6.60 -12.29 22.36
N GLU A 290 -7.66 -11.64 22.85
CA GLU A 290 -8.66 -12.26 23.72
C GLU A 290 -9.44 -13.38 23.00
N GLU A 291 -9.67 -13.20 21.69
CA GLU A 291 -10.30 -14.17 20.80
C GLU A 291 -9.56 -14.20 19.45
N PRO A 292 -9.50 -15.35 18.75
CA PRO A 292 -8.92 -15.41 17.42
C PRO A 292 -9.81 -14.65 16.42
N ILE A 293 -9.19 -14.16 15.35
CA ILE A 293 -9.92 -13.67 14.18
C ILE A 293 -10.41 -14.90 13.42
N ILE A 294 -11.70 -14.92 13.07
CA ILE A 294 -12.33 -16.05 12.39
C ILE A 294 -12.64 -15.65 10.95
N GLU A 295 -12.00 -16.35 10.00
CA GLU A 295 -12.29 -16.26 8.58
C GLU A 295 -12.91 -17.58 8.12
N SER A 296 -13.99 -17.52 7.33
CA SER A 296 -14.64 -18.73 6.82
C SER A 296 -14.76 -18.69 5.30
N TYR A 297 -14.40 -19.78 4.63
CA TYR A 297 -14.42 -19.88 3.17
C TYR A 297 -14.64 -21.33 2.69
N TYR A 298 -14.87 -21.49 1.39
CA TYR A 298 -14.94 -22.81 0.76
C TYR A 298 -13.60 -23.14 0.09
N MET A 299 -13.06 -24.32 0.37
CA MET A 299 -11.83 -24.84 -0.23
C MET A 299 -12.14 -26.08 -1.05
N GLU A 300 -11.56 -26.18 -2.25
CA GLU A 300 -11.63 -27.40 -3.05
C GLU A 300 -10.58 -28.41 -2.58
N VAL A 301 -11.03 -29.61 -2.21
CA VAL A 301 -10.17 -30.75 -1.88
C VAL A 301 -10.64 -31.95 -2.69
N ASP A 302 -9.75 -32.54 -3.49
CA ASP A 302 -10.04 -33.70 -4.35
C ASP A 302 -11.28 -33.53 -5.26
N GLY A 303 -11.58 -32.31 -5.71
CA GLY A 303 -12.71 -31.99 -6.58
C GLY A 303 -14.05 -31.79 -5.88
N GLU A 304 -14.07 -31.74 -4.54
CA GLU A 304 -15.23 -31.35 -3.73
C GLU A 304 -14.94 -30.08 -2.93
N TYR A 305 -15.94 -29.20 -2.77
CA TYR A 305 -15.81 -28.00 -1.95
C TYR A 305 -16.21 -28.30 -0.51
N TYR A 306 -15.31 -27.99 0.42
CA TYR A 306 -15.52 -28.12 1.85
C TYR A 306 -15.54 -26.75 2.52
N TYR A 307 -16.38 -26.62 3.53
CA TYR A 307 -16.39 -25.44 4.39
C TYR A 307 -15.17 -25.50 5.32
N VAL A 308 -14.45 -24.39 5.39
CA VAL A 308 -13.21 -24.22 6.14
C VAL A 308 -13.35 -23.03 7.07
N ASP A 309 -12.99 -23.22 8.34
CA ASP A 309 -12.83 -22.16 9.32
C ASP A 309 -11.34 -21.96 9.59
N LYS A 310 -10.86 -20.73 9.43
CA LYS A 310 -9.49 -20.31 9.70
C LYS A 310 -9.50 -19.41 10.93
N GLU A 311 -8.87 -19.89 12.01
CA GLU A 311 -8.65 -19.12 13.23
C GLU A 311 -7.24 -18.51 13.19
N LYS A 312 -7.16 -17.20 13.02
CA LYS A 312 -5.91 -16.43 13.00
C LYS A 312 -5.65 -15.81 14.36
N VAL A 313 -4.44 -16.01 14.89
CA VAL A 313 -3.95 -15.32 16.09
C VAL A 313 -2.66 -14.57 15.77
N LEU A 314 -2.52 -13.35 16.29
CA LEU A 314 -1.27 -12.59 16.18
C LEU A 314 -0.30 -13.05 17.26
N ASN A 315 0.97 -13.27 16.89
CA ASN A 315 2.00 -13.74 17.80
C ASN A 315 2.95 -12.61 18.19
N ARG A 316 3.51 -11.93 17.18
CA ARG A 316 4.60 -10.96 17.35
C ARG A 316 4.50 -9.81 16.36
N MET A 317 4.93 -8.63 16.80
CA MET A 317 5.11 -7.44 15.96
C MET A 317 6.58 -6.99 15.99
N LEU A 318 7.12 -6.73 14.81
CA LEU A 318 8.52 -6.37 14.53
C LEU A 318 8.56 -5.14 13.61
N TRP A 319 9.64 -4.36 13.67
CA TRP A 319 9.85 -3.23 12.76
C TRP A 319 10.98 -3.52 11.77
N MET A 320 10.72 -3.35 10.48
CA MET A 320 11.77 -3.21 9.47
C MET A 320 12.33 -1.79 9.47
N LEU A 321 11.47 -0.82 9.73
CA LEU A 321 11.78 0.60 9.81
C LEU A 321 10.78 1.28 10.75
N ASP A 322 11.26 2.22 11.57
CA ASP A 322 10.40 3.06 12.42
C ASP A 322 10.79 4.53 12.27
N ASP A 323 9.80 5.38 12.01
CA ASP A 323 9.88 6.84 12.08
C ASP A 323 8.77 7.37 13.02
N LYS A 324 8.92 8.62 13.46
CA LYS A 324 7.93 9.30 14.31
C LYS A 324 6.52 9.31 13.69
N ASN A 325 6.39 9.38 12.38
CA ASN A 325 5.09 9.53 11.71
C ASN A 325 4.56 8.21 11.12
N GLN A 326 5.46 7.31 10.76
CA GLN A 326 5.16 6.07 10.05
C GLN A 326 6.18 4.99 10.33
N GLY A 327 5.86 3.74 10.03
CA GLY A 327 6.80 2.63 10.11
C GLY A 327 6.46 1.54 9.12
N MET A 328 7.37 0.59 8.95
CA MET A 328 7.12 -0.66 8.25
C MET A 328 7.18 -1.79 9.25
N LEU A 329 6.06 -2.47 9.43
CA LEU A 329 5.89 -3.54 10.40
C LEU A 329 5.92 -4.89 9.69
N VAL A 330 6.39 -5.89 10.42
CA VAL A 330 6.15 -7.30 10.12
C VAL A 330 5.37 -7.87 11.29
N ILE A 331 4.23 -8.49 10.98
CA ILE A 331 3.38 -9.15 11.96
C ILE A 331 3.40 -10.64 11.68
N GLU A 332 3.80 -11.39 12.70
CA GLU A 332 3.72 -12.84 12.68
C GLU A 332 2.38 -13.29 13.23
N PHE A 333 1.77 -14.24 12.55
CA PHE A 333 0.52 -14.86 12.95
C PHE A 333 0.59 -16.38 12.87
N THR A 334 -0.35 -17.02 13.55
CA THR A 334 -0.62 -18.46 13.42
C THR A 334 -2.03 -18.64 12.91
N ASP A 335 -2.19 -19.37 11.82
CA ASP A 335 -3.48 -19.84 11.34
C ASP A 335 -3.71 -21.27 11.79
N THR A 336 -4.89 -21.52 12.35
CA THR A 336 -5.41 -22.87 12.56
C THR A 336 -6.56 -23.11 11.58
N ILE A 337 -6.31 -23.91 10.57
CA ILE A 337 -7.31 -24.27 9.55
C ILE A 337 -8.06 -25.52 10.01
N LYS A 338 -9.38 -25.39 10.09
CA LYS A 338 -10.30 -26.44 10.54
C LYS A 338 -11.28 -26.78 9.43
N TYR A 339 -11.70 -28.04 9.42
CA TYR A 339 -12.64 -28.57 8.43
C TYR A 339 -13.93 -29.07 9.11
N PRO A 340 -14.85 -28.17 9.52
CA PRO A 340 -16.04 -28.54 10.30
C PRO A 340 -16.90 -29.62 9.64
N ASP A 341 -17.01 -29.56 8.31
CA ASP A 341 -17.84 -30.47 7.52
C ASP A 341 -17.07 -31.68 6.97
N TYR A 342 -15.75 -31.76 7.22
CA TYR A 342 -14.90 -32.83 6.72
C TYR A 342 -13.91 -33.35 7.76
N SER A 343 -14.30 -34.42 8.46
CA SER A 343 -13.43 -35.09 9.46
C SER A 343 -12.23 -35.86 8.88
N GLY A 344 -12.03 -35.83 7.56
CA GLY A 344 -10.98 -36.60 6.88
C GLY A 344 -9.62 -35.92 6.86
N LEU A 345 -9.57 -34.60 7.05
CA LEU A 345 -8.34 -33.83 7.16
C LEU A 345 -8.09 -33.44 8.62
N PRO A 346 -6.83 -33.56 9.12
CA PRO A 346 -6.47 -33.00 10.41
C PRO A 346 -6.46 -31.47 10.34
N ASP A 347 -6.68 -30.81 11.48
CA ASP A 347 -6.42 -29.38 11.62
C ASP A 347 -4.95 -29.10 11.22
N THR A 348 -4.74 -28.07 10.40
CA THR A 348 -3.40 -27.63 10.01
C THR A 348 -3.04 -26.35 10.75
N LEU A 349 -1.77 -26.27 11.18
CA LEU A 349 -1.20 -25.11 11.82
C LEU A 349 -0.18 -24.50 10.86
N GLU A 350 -0.37 -23.24 10.51
CA GLU A 350 0.51 -22.51 9.61
C GLU A 350 1.01 -21.26 10.32
N ILE A 351 2.32 -21.06 10.31
CA ILE A 351 2.94 -19.83 10.80
C ILE A 351 3.17 -18.96 9.58
N GLY A 352 2.65 -17.75 9.61
CA GLY A 352 2.75 -16.80 8.52
C GLY A 352 3.25 -15.45 8.98
N PHE A 353 3.60 -14.63 8.01
CA PHE A 353 4.01 -13.25 8.21
C PHE A 353 3.31 -12.38 7.18
N PHE A 354 2.82 -11.23 7.60
CA PHE A 354 2.49 -10.16 6.68
C PHE A 354 3.28 -8.91 7.04
N ALA A 355 3.62 -8.13 6.02
CA ALA A 355 4.33 -6.87 6.19
C ALA A 355 3.41 -5.74 5.77
N THR A 356 3.40 -4.67 6.55
CA THR A 356 2.46 -3.56 6.34
C THR A 356 3.10 -2.23 6.69
N ASN A 357 2.83 -1.22 5.87
CA ASN A 357 3.08 0.16 6.26
C ASN A 357 2.14 0.51 7.41
N SER A 358 2.64 1.32 8.34
CA SER A 358 1.90 1.78 9.50
C SER A 358 1.99 3.29 9.64
N VAL A 359 0.88 3.93 9.99
CA VAL A 359 0.86 5.36 10.31
C VAL A 359 0.56 5.54 11.80
N ARG A 360 1.29 6.46 12.44
CA ARG A 360 1.03 6.88 13.83
C ARG A 360 0.12 8.12 13.84
N PRO A 361 -0.55 8.43 14.95
CA PRO A 361 -1.33 9.67 15.09
C PRO A 361 -0.56 10.96 14.73
N SER A 362 0.75 11.00 14.98
CA SER A 362 1.64 12.11 14.60
C SER A 362 1.82 12.28 13.09
N GLY A 363 1.58 11.23 12.30
CA GLY A 363 1.63 11.23 10.84
C GLY A 363 0.31 11.58 10.16
N LEU A 364 -0.78 11.76 10.92
CA LEU A 364 -2.07 12.12 10.36
C LEU A 364 -2.06 13.56 9.82
N LEU A 365 -2.78 13.77 8.72
CA LEU A 365 -3.03 15.09 8.16
C LEU A 365 -4.20 15.76 8.89
N ASP A 366 -4.09 17.07 9.14
CA ASP A 366 -5.24 17.84 9.60
C ASP A 366 -6.23 18.01 8.43
N PRO A 367 -7.52 17.63 8.58
CA PRO A 367 -8.53 17.82 7.54
C PRO A 367 -8.65 19.26 7.05
N ARG A 368 -8.27 20.26 7.86
CA ARG A 368 -8.21 21.69 7.49
C ARG A 368 -7.25 21.98 6.34
N ASP A 369 -6.19 21.19 6.21
CA ASP A 369 -5.12 21.43 5.25
C ASP A 369 -5.40 20.79 3.89
N VAL A 370 -6.33 19.83 3.84
CA VAL A 370 -6.53 18.98 2.66
C VAL A 370 -7.97 18.92 2.15
N LEU A 371 -8.98 19.15 3.00
CA LEU A 371 -10.36 19.22 2.57
C LEU A 371 -10.75 20.66 2.24
N VAL A 372 -11.69 20.78 1.30
CA VAL A 372 -12.30 22.05 0.89
C VAL A 372 -13.81 21.99 1.16
N ILE A 373 -14.29 22.91 2.01
CA ILE A 373 -15.71 23.07 2.33
C ILE A 373 -16.52 23.45 1.08
N GLY A 374 -17.73 22.91 0.97
CA GLY A 374 -18.64 23.16 -0.15
C GLY A 374 -18.34 22.36 -1.42
N LYS A 375 -17.30 21.51 -1.40
CA LYS A 375 -17.01 20.54 -2.46
C LYS A 375 -17.69 19.19 -2.17
N SER A 376 -17.87 18.42 -3.24
CA SER A 376 -18.37 17.04 -3.17
C SER A 376 -17.20 16.07 -3.24
N TYR A 377 -17.24 15.06 -2.39
CA TYR A 377 -16.28 13.96 -2.33
C TYR A 377 -17.01 12.63 -2.48
N SER A 378 -16.34 11.60 -2.99
CA SER A 378 -16.69 10.22 -2.68
C SER A 378 -15.76 9.78 -1.54
N MET A 379 -16.35 9.57 -0.37
CA MET A 379 -15.65 9.19 0.86
C MET A 379 -15.79 7.67 1.03
N PRO A 380 -14.73 6.95 1.38
CA PRO A 380 -14.86 5.52 1.66
C PRO A 380 -15.60 5.30 2.98
N ILE A 381 -16.13 4.10 3.15
CA ILE A 381 -16.69 3.59 4.41
C ILE A 381 -16.26 2.13 4.55
N PRO A 382 -16.25 1.57 5.78
CA PRO A 382 -16.15 0.13 5.94
C PRO A 382 -17.24 -0.57 5.13
N ASN A 383 -16.93 -1.79 4.70
CA ASN A 383 -17.81 -2.51 3.81
C ASN A 383 -19.14 -2.86 4.50
N ARG A 384 -20.27 -2.60 3.84
CA ARG A 384 -21.58 -2.91 4.40
C ARG A 384 -22.63 -3.19 3.34
N ASP A 385 -23.70 -3.86 3.76
CA ASP A 385 -24.87 -4.09 2.92
C ASP A 385 -25.61 -2.78 2.62
N GLY A 386 -25.86 -2.54 1.34
CA GLY A 386 -26.75 -1.50 0.83
C GLY A 386 -28.20 -1.99 0.67
N GLU A 387 -29.13 -1.06 0.54
CA GLU A 387 -30.55 -1.39 0.38
C GLU A 387 -30.85 -1.91 -1.05
N VAL A 388 -31.53 -3.04 -1.14
CA VAL A 388 -32.15 -3.52 -2.38
C VAL A 388 -33.65 -3.18 -2.40
N ILE A 389 -34.05 -2.25 -3.26
CA ILE A 389 -35.42 -1.74 -3.37
C ILE A 389 -36.19 -2.55 -4.43
N ASN A 390 -37.42 -2.94 -4.10
CA ASN A 390 -38.29 -3.72 -5.00
C ASN A 390 -37.56 -4.94 -5.61
N PRO A 391 -37.01 -5.86 -4.81
CA PRO A 391 -36.39 -7.07 -5.33
C PRO A 391 -37.40 -7.89 -6.12
N ILE A 392 -36.93 -8.59 -7.14
CA ILE A 392 -37.78 -9.45 -7.96
C ILE A 392 -38.14 -10.70 -7.15
N GLU A 393 -39.44 -10.99 -7.05
CA GLU A 393 -39.93 -12.12 -6.24
C GLU A 393 -39.32 -13.45 -6.71
N GLY A 394 -38.85 -14.25 -5.77
CA GLY A 394 -38.20 -15.54 -6.06
C GLY A 394 -36.71 -15.45 -6.41
N THR A 395 -36.11 -14.25 -6.41
CA THR A 395 -34.68 -14.04 -6.66
C THR A 395 -33.96 -13.59 -5.39
N TYR A 396 -32.67 -13.89 -5.32
CA TYR A 396 -31.78 -13.37 -4.29
C TYR A 396 -30.88 -12.30 -4.93
N SER A 397 -30.90 -11.11 -4.34
CA SER A 397 -30.07 -9.98 -4.75
C SER A 397 -29.41 -9.40 -3.52
N ASN A 398 -28.13 -9.07 -3.62
CA ASN A 398 -27.40 -8.31 -2.60
C ASN A 398 -26.79 -7.05 -3.20
N PHE A 399 -26.48 -6.08 -2.34
CA PHE A 399 -25.81 -4.84 -2.73
C PHE A 399 -24.80 -4.50 -1.66
N GLU A 400 -23.56 -4.29 -2.05
CA GLU A 400 -22.44 -4.02 -1.16
C GLU A 400 -21.92 -2.61 -1.43
N ILE A 401 -21.73 -1.83 -0.37
CA ILE A 401 -21.30 -0.43 -0.47
C ILE A 401 -20.08 -0.20 0.41
N SER A 402 -19.06 0.43 -0.17
CA SER A 402 -17.81 0.78 0.51
C SER A 402 -17.44 2.26 0.28
N SER A 403 -18.37 3.04 -0.28
CA SER A 403 -18.21 4.49 -0.44
C SER A 403 -19.53 5.26 -0.45
N LEU A 404 -19.48 6.53 -0.04
CA LEU A 404 -20.59 7.47 0.02
C LEU A 404 -20.21 8.82 -0.57
N LYS A 405 -21.11 9.41 -1.35
CA LYS A 405 -20.93 10.78 -1.83
C LYS A 405 -21.31 11.78 -0.74
N MET A 406 -20.35 12.60 -0.32
CA MET A 406 -20.49 13.54 0.79
C MET A 406 -20.17 14.98 0.36
N SER A 407 -20.89 15.96 0.91
CA SER A 407 -20.60 17.39 0.73
C SER A 407 -20.68 18.12 2.07
N PHE A 408 -19.54 18.63 2.53
CA PHE A 408 -19.39 19.26 3.84
C PHE A 408 -19.74 20.74 3.78
N LEU A 409 -20.57 21.20 4.72
CA LEU A 409 -20.95 22.59 4.92
C LEU A 409 -20.64 22.99 6.36
N GLY A 410 -20.25 24.25 6.59
CA GLY A 410 -19.89 24.77 7.92
C GLY A 410 -18.49 25.36 7.93
N GLU A 411 -17.85 25.33 9.09
CA GLU A 411 -16.48 25.82 9.30
C GLU A 411 -15.70 24.76 10.07
N PHE A 412 -14.42 24.55 9.77
CA PHE A 412 -13.60 23.53 10.44
C PHE A 412 -13.55 23.66 11.96
N GLU A 413 -13.70 24.89 12.47
CA GLU A 413 -13.50 25.19 13.89
C GLU A 413 -14.71 24.81 14.75
N SER A 414 -15.89 24.76 14.14
CA SER A 414 -17.15 24.44 14.81
C SER A 414 -17.81 23.17 14.27
N GLY A 415 -17.27 22.60 13.18
CA GLY A 415 -17.96 21.61 12.39
C GLY A 415 -19.17 22.19 11.63
N GLY A 416 -20.07 21.30 11.23
CA GLY A 416 -21.29 21.69 10.55
C GLY A 416 -22.15 20.52 10.10
N THR A 417 -22.79 20.66 8.93
CA THR A 417 -23.66 19.66 8.34
C THR A 417 -23.00 19.02 7.13
N VAL A 418 -23.20 17.72 6.94
CA VAL A 418 -22.78 17.01 5.74
C VAL A 418 -24.01 16.49 5.02
N ASN A 419 -24.10 16.75 3.72
CA ASN A 419 -25.09 16.14 2.84
C ASN A 419 -24.50 14.85 2.28
N ILE A 420 -25.20 13.74 2.47
CA ILE A 420 -24.77 12.40 2.09
C ILE A 420 -25.77 11.84 1.08
N LYS A 421 -25.27 11.25 0.00
CA LYS A 421 -26.08 10.42 -0.90
C LYS A 421 -25.97 8.97 -0.43
N LEU A 422 -27.06 8.44 0.11
CA LEU A 422 -27.16 7.03 0.46
C LEU A 422 -27.60 6.24 -0.78
N PRO A 423 -26.73 5.37 -1.31
CA PRO A 423 -27.05 4.54 -2.46
C PRO A 423 -27.99 3.39 -2.04
N ALA A 424 -28.94 3.10 -2.91
CA ALA A 424 -29.75 1.90 -2.92
C ALA A 424 -29.82 1.39 -4.36
N ILE A 425 -30.05 0.10 -4.55
CA ILE A 425 -30.18 -0.48 -5.89
C ILE A 425 -31.55 -1.14 -6.05
N SER A 426 -32.18 -0.98 -7.20
CA SER A 426 -33.42 -1.70 -7.47
C SER A 426 -33.14 -3.16 -7.87
N GLY A 427 -34.16 -4.01 -7.80
CA GLY A 427 -34.08 -5.42 -8.27
C GLY A 427 -33.69 -5.59 -9.76
N ASN A 428 -33.71 -4.51 -10.56
CA ASN A 428 -33.25 -4.49 -11.95
C ASN A 428 -31.90 -3.78 -12.16
N GLY A 429 -31.18 -3.45 -11.08
CA GLY A 429 -29.83 -2.88 -11.14
C GLY A 429 -29.76 -1.36 -11.29
N GLU A 430 -30.87 -0.62 -11.17
CA GLU A 430 -30.87 0.85 -11.21
C GLU A 430 -30.43 1.43 -9.86
N LEU A 431 -29.38 2.25 -9.88
CA LEU A 431 -28.89 2.96 -8.69
C LEU A 431 -29.82 4.14 -8.36
N ILE A 432 -30.28 4.19 -7.11
CA ILE A 432 -31.12 5.23 -6.54
C ILE A 432 -30.36 5.87 -5.38
N GLU A 433 -30.28 7.21 -5.36
CA GLU A 433 -29.62 7.94 -4.26
C GLU A 433 -30.64 8.69 -3.42
N ASN A 434 -30.66 8.38 -2.12
CA ASN A 434 -31.45 9.10 -1.12
C ASN A 434 -30.60 10.16 -0.41
N ASP A 435 -31.20 11.30 -0.09
CA ASP A 435 -30.53 12.36 0.67
C ASP A 435 -30.59 12.08 2.18
N LEU A 436 -29.42 12.02 2.82
CA LEU A 436 -29.25 12.03 4.26
C LEU A 436 -28.50 13.32 4.67
N SER A 437 -28.97 13.96 5.74
CA SER A 437 -28.25 15.08 6.36
C SER A 437 -27.70 14.62 7.71
N ALA A 438 -26.40 14.73 7.89
CA ALA A 438 -25.68 14.37 9.10
C ALA A 438 -24.88 15.57 9.64
N THR A 439 -24.21 15.41 10.78
CA THR A 439 -23.33 16.44 11.34
C THR A 439 -21.88 15.98 11.30
N TRP A 440 -20.94 16.92 11.22
CA TRP A 440 -19.52 16.60 11.24
C TRP A 440 -18.74 17.57 12.12
N LYS A 441 -17.59 17.14 12.62
CA LYS A 441 -16.60 17.93 13.36
C LYS A 441 -15.19 17.37 13.15
N ILE A 442 -14.17 18.15 13.51
CA ILE A 442 -12.80 17.63 13.69
C ILE A 442 -12.58 17.43 15.18
N ASP A 443 -12.06 16.27 15.58
CA ASP A 443 -11.75 15.98 16.98
C ASP A 443 -10.37 16.52 17.41
N ASP A 444 -10.04 16.36 18.69
CA ASP A 444 -8.77 16.85 19.25
C ASP A 444 -7.54 16.07 18.73
N SER A 445 -7.76 14.93 18.06
CA SER A 445 -6.74 14.10 17.43
C SER A 445 -6.62 14.38 15.93
N HIS A 446 -7.20 15.49 15.44
CA HIS A 446 -7.21 15.86 14.02
C HIS A 446 -7.92 14.86 13.10
N ARG A 447 -8.91 14.11 13.61
CA ARG A 447 -9.72 13.20 12.80
C ARG A 447 -11.04 13.86 12.41
N LEU A 448 -11.52 13.60 11.20
CA LEU A 448 -12.84 14.03 10.76
C LEU A 448 -13.89 13.04 11.26
N VAL A 449 -14.81 13.50 12.08
CA VAL A 449 -15.91 12.70 12.65
C VAL A 449 -17.23 13.09 11.99
N VAL A 450 -17.90 12.13 11.36
CA VAL A 450 -19.23 12.28 10.75
C VAL A 450 -20.25 11.48 11.57
N ASN A 451 -21.17 12.17 12.24
CA ASN A 451 -22.23 11.53 13.04
C ASN A 451 -23.44 11.29 12.13
N LEU A 452 -23.63 10.05 11.69
CA LEU A 452 -24.72 9.63 10.82
C LEU A 452 -26.05 9.58 11.60
N SER A 453 -26.00 9.14 12.85
CA SER A 453 -27.14 9.12 13.78
C SER A 453 -26.68 9.37 15.23
N GLU A 454 -27.56 9.16 16.22
CA GLU A 454 -27.16 9.18 17.64
C GLU A 454 -26.27 7.97 18.02
N ASP A 455 -26.34 6.90 17.23
CA ASP A 455 -25.75 5.59 17.53
C ASP A 455 -24.70 5.14 16.51
N GLU A 456 -24.42 5.93 15.46
CA GLU A 456 -23.53 5.55 14.35
C GLU A 456 -22.71 6.77 13.91
N MET A 457 -21.39 6.58 13.84
CA MET A 457 -20.47 7.59 13.35
C MET A 457 -19.34 6.99 12.50
N LEU A 458 -18.86 7.78 11.54
CA LEU A 458 -17.69 7.48 10.74
C LEU A 458 -16.53 8.38 11.20
N VAL A 459 -15.38 7.79 11.48
CA VAL A 459 -14.17 8.49 11.91
C VAL A 459 -13.09 8.32 10.86
N TYR A 460 -12.66 9.43 10.26
CA TYR A 460 -11.68 9.47 9.20
C TYR A 460 -10.33 9.99 9.70
N SER A 461 -9.30 9.16 9.60
CA SER A 461 -7.90 9.50 9.86
C SER A 461 -7.19 9.67 8.51
N LEU A 462 -6.92 10.91 8.13
CA LEU A 462 -6.35 11.24 6.81
C LEU A 462 -4.85 10.95 6.79
N LEU A 463 -4.41 10.17 5.81
CA LEU A 463 -3.05 9.66 5.71
C LEU A 463 -2.29 10.36 4.56
N LYS A 464 -0.98 10.56 4.73
CA LYS A 464 -0.10 11.10 3.66
C LYS A 464 1.01 10.13 3.35
N LEU A 465 0.71 9.19 2.45
CA LEU A 465 1.58 8.05 2.14
C LEU A 465 2.01 8.03 0.69
N ASN A 466 1.11 8.29 -0.26
CA ASN A 466 1.47 8.31 -1.66
C ASN A 466 1.76 9.73 -2.20
N ASN A 467 2.36 9.78 -3.38
CA ASN A 467 2.53 11.00 -4.18
C ASN A 467 1.35 11.22 -5.14
N ASP A 468 0.33 10.37 -5.09
CA ASP A 468 -0.85 10.53 -5.94
C ASP A 468 -1.61 11.80 -5.52
N GLU A 469 -2.37 12.38 -6.46
CA GLU A 469 -3.22 13.53 -6.16
C GLU A 469 -4.46 13.16 -5.33
N VAL A 470 -4.66 11.87 -5.02
CA VAL A 470 -5.74 11.37 -4.15
C VAL A 470 -5.24 11.15 -2.73
N LEU A 471 -6.11 11.37 -1.75
CA LEU A 471 -5.76 11.21 -0.34
C LEU A 471 -6.12 9.81 0.14
N GLU A 472 -5.18 9.09 0.73
CA GLU A 472 -5.49 7.87 1.47
C GLU A 472 -6.09 8.19 2.84
N VAL A 473 -6.98 7.32 3.29
CA VAL A 473 -7.70 7.49 4.55
C VAL A 473 -7.95 6.14 5.20
N PHE A 474 -7.74 6.11 6.51
CA PHE A 474 -8.27 5.06 7.38
C PHE A 474 -9.63 5.51 7.90
N VAL A 475 -10.67 4.71 7.68
CA VAL A 475 -12.02 4.99 8.15
C VAL A 475 -12.46 3.93 9.15
N GLU A 476 -13.04 4.38 10.26
CA GLU A 476 -13.65 3.56 11.29
C GLU A 476 -15.15 3.83 11.29
N GLU A 477 -15.97 2.78 11.36
CA GLU A 477 -17.38 2.88 11.72
C GLU A 477 -17.47 2.52 13.21
N GLU A 478 -18.02 3.43 14.01
CA GLU A 478 -18.26 3.21 15.43
C GLU A 478 -19.77 3.22 15.68
N THR A 479 -20.28 2.17 16.33
CA THR A 479 -21.69 2.06 16.73
C THR A 479 -21.85 1.95 18.24
N SER A 480 -23.01 2.35 18.76
CA SER A 480 -23.29 2.33 20.21
C SER A 480 -23.45 0.92 20.80
N ASP A 481 -23.67 -0.10 19.96
CA ASP A 481 -23.68 -1.51 20.35
C ASP A 481 -22.28 -2.16 20.35
N GLY A 482 -21.24 -1.41 19.99
CA GLY A 482 -19.84 -1.83 20.02
C GLY A 482 -19.38 -2.59 18.79
N LEU A 483 -20.18 -2.62 17.72
CA LEU A 483 -19.70 -3.06 16.41
C LEU A 483 -18.79 -1.96 15.85
N ASN A 484 -17.51 -2.28 15.74
CA ASN A 484 -16.55 -1.41 15.10
C ASN A 484 -15.94 -2.16 13.91
N SER A 485 -15.90 -1.51 12.77
CA SER A 485 -15.24 -2.01 11.57
C SER A 485 -14.31 -0.92 11.01
N SER A 486 -13.29 -1.33 10.27
CA SER A 486 -12.39 -0.40 9.60
C SER A 486 -12.15 -0.75 8.14
N ALA A 487 -11.67 0.25 7.40
CA ALA A 487 -11.15 0.08 6.06
C ALA A 487 -10.10 1.14 5.76
N VAL A 488 -9.22 0.84 4.81
CA VAL A 488 -8.32 1.81 4.17
C VAL A 488 -8.71 1.97 2.71
N SER A 489 -8.83 3.21 2.26
CA SER A 489 -9.09 3.50 0.84
C SER A 489 -8.73 4.95 0.52
N THR A 490 -9.23 5.49 -0.59
CA THR A 490 -8.92 6.83 -1.06
C THR A 490 -10.13 7.77 -0.97
N ILE A 491 -9.91 9.05 -0.71
CA ILE A 491 -10.92 10.10 -0.84
C ILE A 491 -10.83 10.67 -2.24
N LEU A 492 -11.96 10.65 -2.96
CA LEU A 492 -12.04 11.18 -4.30
C LEU A 492 -12.76 12.53 -4.30
N LEU A 493 -12.05 13.61 -4.63
CA LEU A 493 -12.65 14.93 -4.81
C LEU A 493 -13.32 15.02 -6.19
N LYS A 494 -14.58 15.47 -6.26
CA LYS A 494 -15.27 15.70 -7.53
C LYS A 494 -14.75 16.98 -8.21
N ASP A 495 -13.60 16.87 -8.88
CA ASP A 495 -12.95 17.96 -9.62
C ASP A 495 -12.87 17.72 -11.13
N ALA A 496 -12.99 16.47 -11.59
CA ALA A 496 -13.09 16.15 -13.00
C ALA A 496 -14.47 16.48 -13.58
N THR A 497 -14.48 16.82 -14.87
CA THR A 497 -15.72 16.85 -15.66
C THR A 497 -16.16 15.44 -16.03
N ASN A 498 -17.42 15.29 -16.42
CA ASN A 498 -17.98 14.06 -16.98
C ASN A 498 -17.12 13.46 -18.11
N TRP A 499 -17.32 12.16 -18.37
CA TRP A 499 -16.70 11.48 -19.52
C TRP A 499 -17.13 12.11 -20.84
N TYR A 500 -16.20 12.15 -21.80
CA TYR A 500 -16.46 12.54 -23.19
C TYR A 500 -15.97 11.44 -24.13
N GLU A 501 -16.75 11.16 -25.18
CA GLU A 501 -16.53 10.04 -26.11
C GLU A 501 -15.12 10.05 -26.73
N ARG A 502 -14.64 11.24 -27.09
CA ARG A 502 -13.30 11.44 -27.68
C ARG A 502 -12.14 11.09 -26.74
N ASP A 503 -12.39 11.05 -25.44
CA ASP A 503 -11.36 10.90 -24.40
C ASP A 503 -11.34 9.45 -23.83
N ILE A 504 -12.29 8.60 -24.22
CA ILE A 504 -12.43 7.21 -23.75
C ILE A 504 -11.45 6.27 -24.46
N ALA A 505 -11.41 6.24 -25.80
CA ALA A 505 -10.64 5.23 -26.53
C ALA A 505 -9.18 5.09 -26.05
N GLY A 506 -8.71 3.86 -25.88
CA GLY A 506 -7.38 3.52 -25.33
C GLY A 506 -7.43 2.42 -24.27
N VAL A 507 -6.26 2.10 -23.72
CA VAL A 507 -6.06 0.99 -22.79
C VAL A 507 -6.01 1.50 -21.35
N TYR A 508 -6.82 0.94 -20.46
CA TYR A 508 -6.88 1.27 -19.04
C TYR A 508 -6.50 0.06 -18.22
N VAL A 509 -5.42 0.19 -17.45
CA VAL A 509 -4.81 -0.90 -16.69
C VAL A 509 -4.95 -0.66 -15.20
N TYR A 510 -5.17 -1.73 -14.44
CA TYR A 510 -4.96 -1.67 -13.00
C TYR A 510 -3.47 -1.46 -12.70
N PRO A 511 -3.13 -0.85 -11.56
CA PRO A 511 -1.76 -0.85 -11.05
C PRO A 511 -1.19 -2.27 -11.07
N GLN A 512 0.10 -2.39 -11.38
CA GLN A 512 0.78 -3.68 -11.33
C GLN A 512 1.01 -4.05 -9.86
N GLU A 513 0.55 -5.24 -9.48
CA GLU A 513 0.82 -5.82 -8.18
C GLU A 513 2.23 -6.43 -8.17
N PHE A 514 3.01 -6.15 -7.13
CA PHE A 514 4.40 -6.59 -7.04
C PHE A 514 4.53 -8.10 -6.84
N LEU A 515 3.61 -8.73 -6.10
CA LEU A 515 3.66 -10.17 -5.83
C LEU A 515 3.09 -11.02 -6.96
N THR A 516 2.29 -10.43 -7.86
CA THR A 516 1.66 -11.13 -8.99
C THR A 516 1.93 -10.41 -10.31
N PRO A 517 3.21 -10.26 -10.72
CA PRO A 517 3.59 -9.50 -11.92
C PRO A 517 2.94 -10.00 -13.22
N LEU A 518 2.64 -11.30 -13.27
CA LEU A 518 2.04 -11.97 -14.42
C LEU A 518 0.51 -11.83 -14.46
N TYR A 519 -0.11 -11.49 -13.32
CA TYR A 519 -1.54 -11.16 -13.27
C TYR A 519 -1.78 -9.81 -13.95
N LYS A 520 -2.59 -9.79 -15.01
CA LYS A 520 -3.01 -8.57 -15.69
C LYS A 520 -4.51 -8.60 -15.94
N TYR A 521 -5.18 -7.54 -15.50
CA TYR A 521 -6.56 -7.25 -15.89
C TYR A 521 -6.66 -5.83 -16.44
N PHE A 522 -7.18 -5.65 -17.65
CA PHE A 522 -7.28 -4.33 -18.27
C PHE A 522 -8.42 -4.23 -19.28
N PHE A 523 -8.78 -2.98 -19.59
CA PHE A 523 -9.81 -2.62 -20.57
C PHE A 523 -9.16 -1.97 -21.79
N ASP A 524 -9.56 -2.36 -22.99
CA ASP A 524 -9.15 -1.75 -24.25
C ASP A 524 -10.38 -1.22 -24.98
N PHE A 525 -10.58 0.10 -24.93
CA PHE A 525 -11.73 0.77 -25.52
C PHE A 525 -11.43 1.20 -26.94
N SER A 526 -12.24 0.73 -27.89
CA SER A 526 -12.22 1.20 -29.26
C SER A 526 -13.01 2.51 -29.42
N THR A 527 -12.94 3.13 -30.59
CA THR A 527 -13.74 4.33 -30.92
C THR A 527 -15.15 4.02 -31.42
N ASP A 528 -15.48 2.76 -31.68
CA ASP A 528 -16.77 2.34 -32.27
C ASP A 528 -17.78 1.80 -31.25
N GLY A 529 -17.52 2.00 -29.95
CA GLY A 529 -18.42 1.58 -28.87
C GLY A 529 -18.15 0.17 -28.34
N ILE A 530 -17.08 -0.48 -28.78
CA ILE A 530 -16.64 -1.80 -28.32
C ILE A 530 -15.55 -1.64 -27.24
N VAL A 531 -15.55 -2.54 -26.27
CA VAL A 531 -14.45 -2.67 -25.30
C VAL A 531 -14.06 -4.13 -25.18
N SER A 532 -12.75 -4.39 -25.15
CA SER A 532 -12.22 -5.69 -24.75
C SER A 532 -11.78 -5.62 -23.28
N THR A 533 -12.17 -6.61 -22.47
CA THR A 533 -11.49 -6.89 -21.21
C THR A 533 -10.56 -8.07 -21.40
N ILE A 534 -9.31 -7.90 -20.98
CA ILE A 534 -8.29 -8.93 -21.03
C ILE A 534 -7.97 -9.32 -19.59
N TYR A 535 -7.92 -10.63 -19.34
CA TYR A 535 -7.48 -11.27 -18.10
C TYR A 535 -6.34 -12.21 -18.44
N VAL A 536 -5.24 -12.10 -17.70
CA VAL A 536 -4.06 -12.96 -17.83
C VAL A 536 -3.59 -13.32 -16.43
N ASP A 537 -3.25 -14.59 -16.23
CA ASP A 537 -2.78 -15.12 -14.97
C ASP A 537 -1.96 -16.39 -15.20
N ASP A 538 -0.85 -16.58 -14.49
CA ASP A 538 0.03 -17.76 -14.61
C ASP A 538 -0.54 -18.87 -13.72
N LEU A 539 -1.49 -19.65 -14.28
CA LEU A 539 -2.32 -20.57 -13.52
C LEU A 539 -1.55 -21.82 -13.07
N ASP A 540 -0.47 -22.17 -13.76
CA ASP A 540 0.37 -23.31 -13.39
C ASP A 540 1.68 -22.90 -12.67
N GLY A 541 1.92 -21.59 -12.50
CA GLY A 541 3.06 -21.04 -11.76
C GLY A 541 4.39 -21.34 -12.43
N ASN A 542 4.42 -21.47 -13.76
CA ASN A 542 5.61 -21.83 -14.50
C ASN A 542 6.47 -20.63 -14.92
N GLY A 543 6.01 -19.41 -14.63
CA GLY A 543 6.69 -18.15 -14.94
C GLY A 543 6.45 -17.65 -16.37
N SER A 544 5.50 -18.23 -17.11
CA SER A 544 5.22 -17.85 -18.49
C SER A 544 3.73 -17.92 -18.82
N ILE A 545 3.25 -16.95 -19.60
CA ILE A 545 1.84 -16.88 -20.00
C ILE A 545 1.60 -17.69 -21.26
N GLU A 546 0.75 -18.72 -21.14
CA GLU A 546 0.29 -19.58 -22.21
C GLU A 546 -1.10 -19.19 -22.74
N ARG A 547 -1.54 -19.82 -23.84
CA ARG A 547 -2.80 -19.44 -24.51
C ARG A 547 -4.04 -19.71 -23.66
N ASN A 548 -4.04 -20.77 -22.86
CA ASN A 548 -5.09 -21.15 -21.92
C ASN A 548 -5.21 -20.18 -20.73
N GLU A 549 -4.16 -19.40 -20.47
CA GLU A 549 -4.07 -18.40 -19.41
C GLU A 549 -4.49 -17.00 -19.85
N TYR A 550 -4.65 -16.82 -21.17
CA TYR A 550 -5.12 -15.58 -21.77
C TYR A 550 -6.62 -15.65 -22.07
N GLN A 551 -7.41 -14.78 -21.43
CA GLN A 551 -8.83 -14.62 -21.72
C GLN A 551 -9.12 -13.19 -22.20
N GLU A 552 -9.78 -13.07 -23.35
CA GLU A 552 -10.31 -11.81 -23.85
C GLU A 552 -11.83 -11.91 -24.04
N ARG A 553 -12.54 -10.86 -23.63
CA ARG A 553 -14.00 -10.78 -23.71
C ARG A 553 -14.37 -9.41 -24.24
N GLU A 554 -15.25 -9.38 -25.24
CA GLU A 554 -15.75 -8.14 -25.80
C GLU A 554 -17.07 -7.73 -25.13
N GLY A 555 -17.30 -6.42 -25.07
CA GLY A 555 -18.50 -5.79 -24.56
C GLY A 555 -18.78 -4.48 -25.27
N LEU A 556 -19.83 -3.80 -24.84
CA LEU A 556 -20.25 -2.50 -25.35
C LEU A 556 -19.99 -1.42 -24.30
N TRP A 557 -19.72 -0.20 -24.75
CA TRP A 557 -19.68 0.98 -23.87
C TRP A 557 -20.47 2.16 -24.44
N GLN A 558 -21.01 3.01 -23.56
CA GLN A 558 -21.63 4.28 -23.91
C GLN A 558 -21.57 5.29 -22.75
N ILE A 559 -21.80 6.57 -23.03
CA ILE A 559 -21.93 7.60 -22.00
C ILE A 559 -23.41 7.77 -21.63
N LYS A 560 -23.74 7.56 -20.35
CA LYS A 560 -25.08 7.78 -19.81
C LYS A 560 -25.39 9.28 -19.76
N ASN A 561 -26.68 9.64 -19.70
CA ASN A 561 -27.12 11.06 -19.65
C ASN A 561 -26.57 11.85 -18.46
N ASN A 562 -26.20 11.16 -17.37
CA ASN A 562 -25.54 11.75 -16.20
C ASN A 562 -24.04 12.02 -16.40
N GLY A 563 -23.45 11.53 -17.50
CA GLY A 563 -22.04 11.69 -17.84
C GLY A 563 -21.13 10.54 -17.41
N ASN A 564 -21.69 9.46 -16.84
CA ASN A 564 -20.94 8.27 -16.46
C ASN A 564 -20.63 7.42 -17.69
N LEU A 565 -19.49 6.74 -17.69
CA LEU A 565 -19.16 5.71 -18.67
C LEU A 565 -19.82 4.40 -18.22
N SER A 566 -20.74 3.88 -19.03
CA SER A 566 -21.39 2.60 -18.80
C SER A 566 -20.79 1.55 -19.72
N ILE A 567 -20.55 0.36 -19.18
CA ILE A 567 -19.87 -0.73 -19.87
C ILE A 567 -20.63 -2.03 -19.60
N ARG A 568 -20.95 -2.79 -20.64
CA ARG A 568 -21.75 -4.02 -20.52
C ARG A 568 -21.11 -5.20 -21.23
N PHE A 569 -21.25 -6.37 -20.59
CA PHE A 569 -20.86 -7.66 -21.12
C PHE A 569 -22.04 -8.62 -21.07
N TYR A 570 -22.07 -9.55 -22.03
CA TYR A 570 -23.22 -10.40 -22.30
C TYR A 570 -22.80 -11.88 -22.40
N ARG A 571 -23.74 -12.78 -22.14
CA ARG A 571 -23.54 -14.23 -22.19
C ARG A 571 -24.69 -14.97 -22.88
N SER A 572 -24.37 -16.13 -23.42
CA SER A 572 -25.22 -17.10 -24.11
C SER A 572 -24.90 -18.52 -23.63
N GLU A 573 -25.65 -19.52 -24.11
CA GLU A 573 -25.41 -20.94 -23.78
C GLU A 573 -23.98 -21.40 -24.10
N ASP A 574 -23.39 -20.84 -25.15
CA ASP A 574 -22.05 -21.19 -25.65
C ASP A 574 -20.92 -20.33 -25.03
N GLY A 575 -21.24 -19.45 -24.07
CA GLY A 575 -20.27 -18.55 -23.41
C GLY A 575 -20.54 -17.06 -23.68
N TYR A 576 -19.48 -16.24 -23.68
CA TYR A 576 -19.59 -14.80 -23.96
C TYR A 576 -20.09 -14.55 -25.38
N CYS A 577 -20.93 -13.52 -25.52
CA CYS A 577 -21.53 -13.14 -26.80
C CYS A 577 -21.54 -11.62 -26.96
N MET A 578 -21.71 -11.16 -28.20
CA MET A 578 -21.89 -9.75 -28.55
C MET A 578 -23.30 -9.54 -29.09
N PRO A 579 -24.15 -8.72 -28.46
CA PRO A 579 -25.49 -8.45 -28.95
C PRO A 579 -25.50 -7.39 -30.06
N ASP A 580 -26.57 -7.37 -30.86
CA ASP A 580 -26.80 -6.34 -31.88
C ASP A 580 -27.24 -4.98 -31.28
N SER A 581 -27.55 -4.94 -29.98
CA SER A 581 -28.04 -3.75 -29.29
C SER A 581 -27.62 -3.71 -27.82
N TRP A 582 -27.58 -2.51 -27.24
CA TRP A 582 -27.24 -2.24 -25.84
C TRP A 582 -28.12 -2.98 -24.81
N ASP A 583 -29.42 -3.07 -25.11
CA ASP A 583 -30.42 -3.79 -24.32
C ASP A 583 -31.03 -4.88 -25.23
N PRO A 584 -30.43 -6.08 -25.31
CA PRO A 584 -31.03 -7.18 -26.08
C PRO A 584 -32.40 -7.55 -25.51
N ALA A 585 -33.27 -8.10 -26.36
CA ALA A 585 -34.57 -8.58 -25.92
C ALA A 585 -34.41 -9.76 -24.94
N TYR A 586 -35.40 -9.95 -24.05
CA TYR A 586 -35.36 -11.00 -23.03
C TYR A 586 -35.28 -12.42 -23.62
N ASP A 587 -35.85 -12.62 -24.82
CA ASP A 587 -35.82 -13.88 -25.57
C ASP A 587 -34.63 -13.97 -26.55
N ALA A 588 -33.66 -13.06 -26.46
CA ALA A 588 -32.47 -13.11 -27.30
C ALA A 588 -31.47 -14.14 -26.76
N ASP A 589 -30.75 -14.80 -27.67
CA ASP A 589 -29.71 -15.78 -27.35
C ASP A 589 -28.53 -15.18 -26.52
N CYS A 590 -28.45 -13.85 -26.44
CA CYS A 590 -27.37 -13.11 -25.78
C CYS A 590 -27.96 -12.14 -24.74
N ALA A 591 -27.79 -12.45 -23.45
CA ALA A 591 -28.40 -11.73 -22.34
C ALA A 591 -27.36 -10.92 -21.54
N LEU A 592 -27.82 -9.85 -20.87
CA LEU A 592 -26.97 -9.02 -20.01
C LEU A 592 -26.43 -9.86 -18.86
N TYR A 593 -25.13 -9.84 -18.66
CA TYR A 593 -24.46 -10.56 -17.57
C TYR A 593 -23.82 -9.60 -16.57
N LEU A 594 -23.24 -8.50 -17.06
CA LEU A 594 -22.42 -7.61 -16.24
C LEU A 594 -22.52 -6.18 -16.74
N GLU A 595 -22.81 -5.24 -15.86
CA GLU A 595 -22.72 -3.80 -16.11
C GLU A 595 -21.71 -3.17 -15.16
N ARG A 596 -20.94 -2.21 -15.67
CA ARG A 596 -20.11 -1.30 -14.88
C ARG A 596 -20.51 0.13 -15.19
N ASP A 597 -20.61 0.98 -14.18
CA ASP A 597 -20.74 2.42 -14.35
C ASP A 597 -19.59 3.14 -13.64
N TRP A 598 -18.84 3.94 -14.40
CA TRP A 598 -17.71 4.71 -13.91
C TRP A 598 -18.10 6.18 -13.80
N ASP A 599 -18.29 6.66 -12.57
CA ASP A 599 -18.44 8.09 -12.29
C ASP A 599 -17.05 8.72 -12.08
N LEU A 600 -16.56 9.53 -13.03
CA LEU A 600 -15.21 10.10 -13.00
C LEU A 600 -15.07 11.19 -11.93
N TYR A 601 -14.11 11.05 -11.01
CA TYR A 601 -13.85 12.05 -9.97
C TYR A 601 -12.59 12.85 -10.22
N GLN A 602 -11.47 12.19 -10.55
CA GLN A 602 -10.17 12.85 -10.75
C GLN A 602 -9.40 12.19 -11.90
N VAL A 603 -8.58 12.99 -12.57
CA VAL A 603 -7.56 12.51 -13.52
C VAL A 603 -6.28 13.25 -13.16
N ASP A 604 -5.24 12.50 -12.78
CA ASP A 604 -3.97 13.10 -12.39
C ASP A 604 -3.06 13.39 -13.59
N GLN A 605 -1.90 13.98 -13.32
CA GLN A 605 -0.92 14.37 -14.34
C GLN A 605 -0.26 13.18 -15.05
N THR A 606 -0.39 11.97 -14.51
CA THR A 606 0.18 10.73 -15.06
C THR A 606 -0.82 9.95 -15.93
N ASN A 607 -2.03 10.49 -16.14
CA ASN A 607 -3.17 9.82 -16.76
C ASN A 607 -3.71 8.64 -15.92
N LYS A 608 -3.64 8.73 -14.59
CA LYS A 608 -4.42 7.87 -13.71
C LYS A 608 -5.82 8.46 -13.54
N TYR A 609 -6.83 7.64 -13.79
CA TYR A 609 -8.25 7.98 -13.73
C TYR A 609 -8.84 7.36 -12.47
N TRP A 610 -9.42 8.20 -11.61
CA TRP A 610 -10.05 7.80 -10.37
C TRP A 610 -11.56 7.99 -10.46
N PHE A 611 -12.30 6.94 -10.17
CA PHE A 611 -13.76 6.95 -10.27
C PHE A 611 -14.43 6.18 -9.13
N SER A 612 -15.66 6.61 -8.83
CA SER A 612 -16.59 5.76 -8.10
C SER A 612 -17.11 4.71 -9.08
N TYR A 613 -16.91 3.46 -8.71
CA TYR A 613 -17.13 2.29 -9.53
C TYR A 613 -18.35 1.54 -9.03
N HIS A 614 -19.35 1.43 -9.91
CA HIS A 614 -20.55 0.65 -9.67
C HIS A 614 -20.51 -0.60 -10.55
N LEU A 615 -20.63 -1.78 -9.95
CA LEU A 615 -20.58 -3.08 -10.60
C LEU A 615 -21.89 -3.83 -10.35
N ASN A 616 -22.55 -4.26 -11.42
CA ASN A 616 -23.76 -5.07 -11.34
C ASN A 616 -23.58 -6.37 -12.08
N LEU A 617 -23.84 -7.49 -11.40
CA LEU A 617 -23.99 -8.81 -12.00
C LEU A 617 -25.46 -9.14 -12.15
N PHE A 618 -25.83 -9.70 -13.29
CA PHE A 618 -27.20 -10.03 -13.64
C PHE A 618 -27.39 -11.53 -13.83
N SER A 619 -28.57 -12.01 -13.40
CA SER A 619 -28.98 -13.42 -13.53
C SER A 619 -29.81 -13.69 -14.79
N ASP A 620 -29.97 -12.70 -15.68
CA ASP A 620 -30.79 -12.79 -16.89
C ASP A 620 -30.53 -14.06 -17.70
N TYR A 621 -29.25 -14.40 -17.86
CA TYR A 621 -28.82 -15.59 -18.59
C TYR A 621 -29.26 -16.91 -17.93
N TYR A 622 -29.32 -16.99 -16.60
CA TYR A 622 -29.66 -18.22 -15.87
C TYR A 622 -31.16 -18.37 -15.61
N PHE A 623 -31.99 -17.40 -16.03
CA PHE A 623 -33.42 -17.43 -15.74
C PHE A 623 -34.26 -18.27 -16.72
N ASP A 624 -33.65 -19.03 -17.64
CA ASP A 624 -34.41 -19.81 -18.60
C ASP A 624 -34.91 -21.16 -18.00
N SER A 625 -36.23 -21.33 -17.98
CA SER A 625 -37.03 -22.58 -17.94
C SER A 625 -37.71 -23.12 -16.65
N ASP A 626 -37.37 -22.72 -15.41
CA ASP A 626 -38.01 -23.31 -14.21
C ASP A 626 -39.02 -22.42 -13.46
N ASN A 627 -39.12 -21.13 -13.80
CA ASN A 627 -40.06 -20.17 -13.18
C ASN A 627 -41.07 -19.62 -14.21
N GLU A 628 -41.95 -20.49 -14.74
CA GLU A 628 -43.00 -20.11 -15.72
C GLU A 628 -44.05 -19.10 -15.17
N ASP A 629 -44.06 -18.82 -13.86
CA ASP A 629 -45.12 -18.05 -13.19
C ASP A 629 -44.79 -16.56 -12.92
N VAL A 630 -43.60 -16.06 -13.28
CA VAL A 630 -43.21 -14.65 -13.03
C VAL A 630 -43.03 -13.88 -14.34
N GLU A 631 -43.94 -12.96 -14.66
CA GLU A 631 -43.73 -11.95 -15.72
C GLU A 631 -42.64 -10.96 -15.26
N ILE A 632 -41.39 -11.23 -15.62
CA ILE A 632 -40.28 -10.32 -15.37
C ILE A 632 -40.18 -9.31 -16.53
N ASN A 633 -40.35 -8.03 -16.20
CA ASN A 633 -40.09 -6.93 -17.14
C ASN A 633 -38.78 -6.24 -16.74
N GLY A 634 -37.65 -6.66 -17.33
CA GLY A 634 -36.33 -6.05 -17.13
C GLY A 634 -35.24 -7.04 -16.74
N HIS A 635 -34.06 -6.51 -16.44
CA HIS A 635 -32.92 -7.28 -15.94
C HIS A 635 -33.13 -7.72 -14.48
N ILE A 636 -32.48 -8.80 -14.06
CA ILE A 636 -32.54 -9.37 -12.72
C ILE A 636 -31.18 -9.19 -12.06
N LEU A 637 -31.10 -8.30 -11.08
CA LEU A 637 -29.89 -8.09 -10.31
C LEU A 637 -29.56 -9.36 -9.50
N SER A 638 -28.38 -9.91 -9.71
CA SER A 638 -27.80 -10.93 -8.84
C SER A 638 -27.05 -10.28 -7.68
N SER A 639 -26.16 -9.34 -7.99
CA SER A 639 -25.36 -8.64 -6.99
C SER A 639 -24.91 -7.28 -7.52
N GLY A 640 -24.80 -6.31 -6.61
CA GLY A 640 -24.27 -4.98 -6.90
C GLY A 640 -23.11 -4.63 -5.96
N ARG A 641 -22.14 -3.85 -6.42
CA ARG A 641 -21.05 -3.27 -5.59
C ARG A 641 -20.80 -1.81 -5.92
N LEU A 642 -20.54 -0.99 -4.90
CA LEU A 642 -20.15 0.42 -5.05
C LEU A 642 -18.88 0.74 -4.26
N TYR A 643 -17.77 1.01 -4.96
CA TYR A 643 -16.45 1.24 -4.35
C TYR A 643 -15.60 2.21 -5.19
N HIS A 644 -14.35 2.45 -4.80
CA HIS A 644 -13.41 3.31 -5.54
C HIS A 644 -12.44 2.49 -6.36
N VAL A 645 -12.08 3.00 -7.54
CA VAL A 645 -11.06 2.39 -8.41
C VAL A 645 -10.21 3.48 -9.05
N GLY A 646 -8.91 3.22 -9.16
CA GLY A 646 -7.97 3.99 -9.98
C GLY A 646 -7.39 3.14 -11.11
N LEU A 647 -7.42 3.62 -12.36
CA LEU A 647 -6.80 2.96 -13.52
C LEU A 647 -5.87 3.90 -14.27
N SER A 648 -4.74 3.40 -14.73
CA SER A 648 -3.81 4.17 -15.57
C SER A 648 -4.14 3.98 -17.04
N LYS A 649 -4.19 5.07 -17.81
CA LYS A 649 -4.35 5.00 -19.26
C LYS A 649 -2.99 4.90 -19.95
N VAL A 650 -2.76 3.80 -20.65
CA VAL A 650 -1.48 3.49 -21.32
C VAL A 650 -1.62 3.50 -22.85
N SER A 651 -0.50 3.65 -23.55
CA SER A 651 -0.49 3.75 -25.01
C SER A 651 -0.58 2.42 -25.74
N GLU A 652 -0.21 1.32 -25.08
CA GLU A 652 -0.13 -0.03 -25.66
C GLU A 652 -0.63 -1.08 -24.65
N ARG A 653 -1.12 -2.22 -25.14
CA ARG A 653 -1.53 -3.33 -24.27
C ARG A 653 -0.33 -3.83 -23.45
N PRO A 654 -0.45 -4.06 -22.13
CA PRO A 654 0.63 -4.62 -21.32
C PRO A 654 1.06 -6.02 -21.77
N VAL A 655 0.12 -6.79 -22.29
CA VAL A 655 0.34 -8.16 -22.77
C VAL A 655 -0.53 -8.40 -24.01
N ASN A 656 0.05 -9.06 -25.00
CA ASN A 656 -0.64 -9.48 -26.21
C ASN A 656 -1.03 -10.95 -26.10
N ALA A 657 -2.03 -11.36 -26.89
CA ALA A 657 -2.38 -12.78 -26.99
C ALA A 657 -1.14 -13.59 -27.43
N PRO A 658 -0.81 -14.69 -26.71
CA PRO A 658 0.26 -15.59 -27.12
C PRO A 658 0.03 -16.14 -28.54
N GLU A 659 1.10 -16.38 -29.29
CA GLU A 659 1.03 -17.07 -30.60
C GLU A 659 0.59 -18.54 -30.40
N GLU A 660 -0.20 -19.08 -31.35
CA GLU A 660 -0.71 -20.47 -31.33
C GLU A 660 0.37 -21.55 -31.47
#